data_AF-A0A258SI87-F1
#
_entry.id   AF-A0A258SI87-F1
#
_cell.length_a   1.000
_cell.length_b   1.000
_cell.length_c   1.000
_cell.angle_alpha   90.00
_cell.angle_beta   90.00
_cell.angle_gamma   90.00
#
_symmetry.space_group_name_H-M   'P 1'
#
loop_
_entity.id
_entity.type
_entity.pdbx_description
1 polymer ?
#
loop_
_entity_poly.entity_id
_entity_poly.type
_entity_poly.pdbx_seq_one_letter_code
_entity_poly.pdbx_strand_id
1 'polypeptide(L)'
;MNLIADTDAPRDHRQELTVPMGDAVPMVHARVLQPNFALAQPEPHMFGLREIARILYRWRWLILVVILAAVTLASVITLLTPPKYRAIASLEITQPAAELIQGSGVQPIALRDPQFLTTQYGLLRSKSLARRVVRSLNLAKNPALAPQNAAPSAREEIATARVAGNFAVLPVATSRLVGISYTSSDPALAAAIANGFADNFIAADLQRKFDATADARRFLQSRIASTKTALESSERALVQYAQSQGLVQVGGGEGGAGTSSDSTSLDSASLMAINASLAEAINARILAQQKYRQNAQSGQTADLINDPTVQGLIAERAKTQSEYDQKLSLYKPEFPAMQQLAARIEAIDQQLKRQRGGVVTASRSEYEAAVARERELRAKVDQLKSSVLDTRGRGIQYNILLREVDTNRTLYDALLQRYKNIGVAGGMGSSVASIVDRAEPPGGPFSPNLTSNLLIAIFMGSAIGIGLAFLVEFIDDTIKSPDDIRKKINVTPLGAIPVVGRNVTLYDAISEPQNPIAEAYLSVCTAIEFATAAGLPKSILMASARAGEGKSSSAFAIANVFARRGLSVLLIDADMRKPTFKVNAGDGQPVTGLANLLTSDAPLRSHVTATKFANLSLLPCGHIPPNPAELLSSSRMRDIIAQCEAGYDLVIVDAPPVLGLADAPVLSSMCEATVFIIQASAVRRPAMVSAVERLRASGGTVIGAILTKLSAKTAGYGYGYGYGYGYGYSQYAYGGDAGTDSSGRRIELVN
;
A
#
# COMPACT_ATOMS: atom_id res chain seq x y z
N MET A 1 6.59 -42.54 -26.65
CA MET A 1 7.83 -41.82 -27.06
C MET A 1 8.76 -41.82 -25.85
N ASN A 2 9.96 -42.43 -25.85
CA ASN A 2 10.90 -42.84 -26.91
C ASN A 2 11.85 -41.71 -27.38
N LEU A 3 13.11 -42.09 -27.63
CA LEU A 3 14.33 -41.30 -27.96
C LEU A 3 15.05 -40.64 -26.75
N ILE A 4 16.37 -40.79 -26.46
CA ILE A 4 17.61 -41.16 -27.21
C ILE A 4 18.20 -39.97 -28.02
N ALA A 5 19.51 -39.65 -28.03
CA ALA A 5 20.71 -40.11 -27.28
C ALA A 5 21.33 -38.90 -26.49
N ASP A 6 22.63 -38.57 -26.35
CA ASP A 6 23.97 -39.09 -26.75
C ASP A 6 25.05 -38.33 -25.91
N THR A 7 26.37 -38.58 -25.85
CA THR A 7 27.34 -39.57 -26.43
C THR A 7 28.46 -39.80 -25.37
N ASP A 8 29.33 -40.82 -25.53
CA ASP A 8 30.51 -41.07 -24.65
C ASP A 8 31.73 -41.60 -25.45
N ALA A 9 32.91 -41.69 -24.81
CA ALA A 9 34.19 -42.23 -25.31
C ALA A 9 34.98 -41.28 -26.27
N PRO A 10 36.30 -41.49 -26.54
CA PRO A 10 37.10 -42.71 -26.29
C PRO A 10 38.40 -42.54 -25.45
N ARG A 11 39.07 -43.69 -25.28
CA ARG A 11 40.27 -43.97 -24.46
C ARG A 11 41.58 -43.56 -25.17
N ASP A 12 42.67 -43.49 -24.40
CA ASP A 12 43.91 -44.18 -24.76
C ASP A 12 44.58 -44.82 -23.52
N HIS A 13 45.44 -45.83 -23.72
CA HIS A 13 45.88 -46.75 -22.68
C HIS A 13 47.20 -47.49 -23.03
N ARG A 14 48.35 -46.99 -22.53
CA ARG A 14 49.71 -47.60 -22.55
C ARG A 14 50.69 -46.67 -21.82
N GLN A 15 51.81 -47.10 -21.24
CA GLN A 15 52.20 -48.40 -20.66
C GLN A 15 53.42 -48.17 -19.73
N GLU A 16 54.02 -49.26 -19.21
CA GLU A 16 55.22 -49.32 -18.33
C GLU A 16 54.99 -49.11 -16.83
N LEU A 17 55.63 -49.82 -15.91
CA LEU A 17 56.23 -51.16 -15.82
C LEU A 17 56.65 -51.29 -14.34
N THR A 18 56.63 -52.46 -13.72
CA THR A 18 57.02 -52.64 -12.29
C THR A 18 57.90 -53.88 -12.10
N VAL A 19 58.44 -54.06 -10.88
CA VAL A 19 59.07 -55.29 -10.31
C VAL A 19 60.59 -55.44 -10.60
N PRO A 20 61.48 -55.75 -9.60
CA PRO A 20 61.44 -55.46 -8.15
C PRO A 20 62.84 -55.27 -7.44
N MET A 21 62.83 -55.28 -6.09
CA MET A 21 63.91 -55.70 -5.14
C MET A 21 65.20 -54.85 -4.95
N GLY A 22 65.62 -54.74 -3.67
CA GLY A 22 66.94 -54.24 -3.23
C GLY A 22 66.93 -53.72 -1.77
N ASP A 23 67.75 -54.30 -0.88
CA ASP A 23 67.76 -54.00 0.57
C ASP A 23 68.50 -52.71 0.97
N ALA A 24 67.98 -51.97 1.95
CA ALA A 24 68.76 -50.99 2.73
C ALA A 24 68.20 -50.72 4.15
N VAL A 25 69.12 -50.75 5.12
CA VAL A 25 69.03 -50.54 6.58
C VAL A 25 68.17 -49.32 7.03
N PRO A 26 67.40 -49.40 8.15
CA PRO A 26 66.69 -48.26 8.70
C PRO A 26 67.61 -47.28 9.46
N MET A 27 67.85 -46.08 8.93
CA MET A 27 68.40 -44.96 9.71
C MET A 27 67.29 -44.15 10.38
N VAL A 28 67.30 -44.11 11.72
CA VAL A 28 66.42 -43.25 12.52
C VAL A 28 66.81 -41.77 12.33
N HIS A 29 66.13 -41.09 11.40
CA HIS A 29 66.22 -39.64 11.29
C HIS A 29 65.30 -38.98 12.31
N ALA A 30 65.88 -38.15 13.20
CA ALA A 30 65.12 -37.36 14.14
C ALA A 30 64.17 -36.40 13.40
N ARG A 31 62.86 -36.56 13.61
CA ARG A 31 61.83 -35.84 12.86
C ARG A 31 61.72 -34.39 13.34
N VAL A 32 62.54 -33.51 12.75
CA VAL A 32 62.45 -32.06 12.94
C VAL A 32 61.01 -31.61 12.66
N LEU A 33 60.36 -31.06 13.68
CA LEU A 33 59.01 -30.52 13.58
C LEU A 33 59.03 -29.18 12.83
N GLN A 34 59.09 -29.24 11.50
CA GLN A 34 58.78 -28.08 10.67
C GLN A 34 57.31 -27.68 10.92
N PRO A 35 57.01 -26.47 11.42
CA PRO A 35 55.63 -26.02 11.59
C PRO A 35 55.02 -25.87 10.19
N ASN A 36 53.99 -26.67 9.91
CA ASN A 36 53.35 -26.67 8.60
C ASN A 36 52.67 -25.31 8.36
N PHE A 37 53.13 -24.56 7.35
CA PHE A 37 52.62 -23.22 7.01
C PHE A 37 51.27 -23.30 6.28
N ALA A 38 50.28 -23.90 6.95
CA ALA A 38 48.89 -23.74 6.57
C ALA A 38 48.51 -22.26 6.71
N LEU A 39 48.26 -21.59 5.58
CA LEU A 39 47.68 -20.26 5.55
C LEU A 39 46.29 -20.35 6.19
N ALA A 40 46.20 -19.95 7.46
CA ALA A 40 44.93 -19.87 8.18
C ALA A 40 44.01 -18.94 7.40
N GLN A 41 42.94 -19.50 6.81
CA GLN A 41 41.94 -18.70 6.11
C GLN A 41 41.34 -17.69 7.10
N PRO A 42 41.07 -16.44 6.67
CA PRO A 42 40.48 -15.45 7.55
C PRO A 42 39.04 -15.85 7.89
N GLU A 43 38.88 -16.47 9.07
CA GLU A 43 37.58 -16.66 9.73
C GLU A 43 36.74 -15.39 9.59
N PRO A 44 35.51 -15.47 9.04
CA PRO A 44 34.72 -14.29 8.76
C PRO A 44 34.43 -13.56 10.07
N HIS A 45 34.88 -12.29 10.15
CA HIS A 45 34.79 -11.48 11.36
C HIS A 45 33.33 -11.14 11.73
N MET A 46 32.64 -12.09 12.37
CA MET A 46 31.41 -11.85 13.11
C MET A 46 31.74 -10.99 14.33
N PHE A 47 31.68 -9.67 14.15
CA PHE A 47 31.90 -8.68 15.22
C PHE A 47 31.13 -9.06 16.47
N GLY A 48 31.85 -9.41 17.55
CA GLY A 48 31.21 -9.78 18.80
C GLY A 48 30.44 -8.60 19.38
N LEU A 49 29.28 -8.83 20.00
CA LEU A 49 28.52 -7.77 20.70
C LEU A 49 29.40 -6.99 21.71
N ARG A 50 30.39 -7.65 22.30
CA ARG A 50 31.41 -7.05 23.18
C ARG A 50 32.39 -6.12 22.45
N GLU A 51 32.72 -6.42 21.20
CA GLU A 51 33.60 -5.59 20.36
C GLU A 51 32.83 -4.35 19.87
N ILE A 52 31.60 -4.52 19.40
CA ILE A 52 30.67 -3.43 19.04
C ILE A 52 30.52 -2.46 20.22
N ALA A 53 30.23 -2.97 21.42
CA ALA A 53 30.12 -2.14 22.63
C ALA A 53 31.43 -1.40 22.98
N ARG A 54 32.59 -2.04 22.80
CA ARG A 54 33.91 -1.43 23.03
C ARG A 54 34.19 -0.28 22.05
N ILE A 55 33.87 -0.46 20.76
CA ILE A 55 34.04 0.57 19.72
C ILE A 55 33.14 1.78 20.02
N LEU A 56 31.86 1.55 20.28
CA LEU A 56 30.90 2.59 20.63
C LEU A 56 31.33 3.36 21.89
N TYR A 57 31.84 2.67 22.93
CA TYR A 57 32.31 3.33 24.15
C TYR A 57 33.62 4.12 23.95
N ARG A 58 34.55 3.64 23.10
CA ARG A 58 35.78 4.38 22.74
C ARG A 58 35.44 5.68 22.02
N TRP A 59 34.53 5.63 21.05
CA TRP A 59 34.22 6.74 20.14
C TRP A 59 32.98 7.56 20.54
N ARG A 60 32.41 7.33 21.73
CA ARG A 60 31.20 8.03 22.21
C ARG A 60 31.24 9.55 22.07
N TRP A 61 32.40 10.20 22.24
CA TRP A 61 32.54 11.64 22.05
C TRP A 61 32.43 12.06 20.57
N LEU A 62 33.01 11.28 19.65
CA LEU A 62 32.85 11.50 18.20
C LEU A 62 31.38 11.32 17.80
N ILE A 63 30.73 10.26 18.29
CA ILE A 63 29.30 9.99 18.04
C ILE A 63 28.44 11.15 18.56
N LEU A 64 28.67 11.61 19.80
CA LEU A 64 27.95 12.74 20.38
C LEU A 64 28.17 14.05 19.62
N VAL A 65 29.39 14.34 19.15
CA VAL A 65 29.67 15.54 18.34
C VAL A 65 28.96 15.49 16.98
N VAL A 66 28.91 14.33 16.32
CA VAL A 66 28.18 14.16 15.05
C VAL A 66 26.66 14.29 15.26
N ILE A 67 26.11 13.72 16.32
CA ILE A 67 24.68 13.89 16.69
C ILE A 67 24.38 15.36 16.98
N LEU A 68 25.23 16.04 17.77
CA LEU A 68 25.06 17.45 18.09
C LEU A 68 25.11 18.34 16.84
N ALA A 69 26.04 18.08 15.92
CA ALA A 69 26.15 18.80 14.64
C ALA A 69 24.92 18.56 13.74
N ALA A 70 24.40 17.33 13.67
CA ALA A 70 23.18 17.03 12.93
C ALA A 70 21.96 17.74 13.54
N VAL A 71 21.86 17.76 14.88
CA VAL A 71 20.79 18.43 15.64
C VAL A 71 20.83 19.95 15.48
N THR A 72 21.99 20.59 15.57
CA THR A 72 22.10 22.04 15.38
C THR A 72 21.81 22.44 13.93
N LEU A 73 22.34 21.70 12.95
CA LEU A 73 22.04 21.93 11.53
C LEU A 73 20.53 21.78 11.23
N ALA A 74 19.90 20.71 11.71
CA ALA A 74 18.46 20.50 11.52
C ALA A 74 17.61 21.56 12.23
N SER A 75 18.05 22.05 13.40
CA SER A 75 17.39 23.14 14.12
C SER A 75 17.48 24.45 13.33
N VAL A 76 18.66 24.78 12.79
CA VAL A 76 18.86 25.97 11.94
C VAL A 76 18.02 25.89 10.66
N ILE A 77 18.02 24.76 9.96
CA ILE A 77 17.19 24.56 8.76
C ILE A 77 15.69 24.67 9.09
N THR A 78 15.27 24.15 10.24
CA THR A 78 13.88 24.24 10.71
C THR A 78 13.46 25.67 11.01
N LEU A 79 14.32 26.46 11.67
CA LEU A 79 14.05 27.86 12.02
C LEU A 79 14.13 28.82 10.82
N LEU A 80 14.91 28.48 9.79
CA LEU A 80 14.98 29.23 8.52
C LEU A 80 13.84 28.88 7.54
N THR A 81 13.14 27.77 7.75
CA THR A 81 12.02 27.36 6.88
C THR A 81 10.76 28.15 7.24
N PRO A 82 10.14 28.89 6.29
CA PRO A 82 8.99 29.73 6.60
C PRO A 82 7.79 28.90 7.11
N PRO A 83 7.14 29.33 8.21
CA PRO A 83 6.05 28.59 8.82
C PRO A 83 4.84 28.49 7.87
N LYS A 84 4.18 27.33 7.90
CA LYS A 84 2.94 27.06 7.19
C LYS A 84 1.84 26.74 8.19
N TYR A 85 0.78 27.51 8.14
CA TYR A 85 -0.41 27.44 8.97
C TYR A 85 -1.51 26.65 8.25
N ARG A 86 -2.22 25.80 8.98
CA ARG A 86 -3.36 25.04 8.45
C ARG A 86 -4.62 25.38 9.24
N ALA A 87 -5.62 25.93 8.55
CA ALA A 87 -6.95 26.12 9.10
C ALA A 87 -7.89 25.01 8.60
N ILE A 88 -8.93 24.68 9.37
CA ILE A 88 -9.90 23.61 9.08
C ILE A 88 -11.29 24.12 9.43
N ALA A 89 -12.25 24.03 8.51
CA ALA A 89 -13.68 24.20 8.78
C ALA A 89 -14.40 22.84 8.79
N SER A 90 -15.40 22.66 9.63
CA SER A 90 -16.21 21.44 9.69
C SER A 90 -17.54 21.64 8.96
N LEU A 91 -17.81 20.77 7.98
CA LEU A 91 -19.04 20.75 7.20
C LEU A 91 -19.77 19.41 7.43
N GLU A 92 -21.05 19.41 7.79
CA GLU A 92 -21.89 18.21 7.69
C GLU A 92 -22.41 18.08 6.26
N ILE A 93 -22.44 16.86 5.74
CA ILE A 93 -23.08 16.52 4.47
C ILE A 93 -24.23 15.54 4.72
N THR A 94 -25.46 16.03 4.55
CA THR A 94 -26.70 15.30 4.79
C THR A 94 -27.26 14.74 3.48
N GLN A 95 -27.39 13.42 3.40
CA GLN A 95 -28.06 12.76 2.28
C GLN A 95 -29.55 13.13 2.26
N PRO A 96 -30.10 13.67 1.16
CA PRO A 96 -31.53 13.94 1.05
C PRO A 96 -32.29 12.61 1.02
N ALA A 97 -33.28 12.46 1.90
CA ALA A 97 -34.17 11.31 1.86
C ALA A 97 -35.05 11.38 0.59
N ALA A 98 -35.12 10.27 -0.15
CA ALA A 98 -36.05 10.16 -1.26
C ALA A 98 -37.45 9.86 -0.71
N GLU A 99 -38.33 10.87 -0.71
CA GLU A 99 -39.75 10.69 -0.40
C GLU A 99 -40.45 9.91 -1.54
N LEU A 100 -40.38 8.58 -1.47
CA LEU A 100 -41.21 7.71 -2.30
C LEU A 100 -42.66 7.84 -1.82
N ILE A 101 -43.42 8.71 -2.49
CA ILE A 101 -44.88 8.78 -2.35
C ILE A 101 -45.48 7.58 -3.10
N GLN A 102 -45.44 6.41 -2.46
CA GLN A 102 -46.35 5.30 -2.72
C GLN A 102 -47.41 5.26 -1.61
N GLY A 103 -48.58 4.72 -1.91
CA GLY A 103 -49.71 4.71 -0.99
C GLY A 103 -49.42 3.91 0.29
N SER A 104 -49.76 4.50 1.44
CA SER A 104 -49.72 3.88 2.77
C SER A 104 -48.33 3.50 3.32
N GLY A 105 -47.69 4.45 4.02
CA GLY A 105 -46.59 4.17 4.96
C GLY A 105 -45.26 4.82 4.59
N VAL A 106 -45.01 6.04 5.07
CA VAL A 106 -43.71 6.71 4.90
C VAL A 106 -42.71 6.20 5.95
N GLN A 107 -41.83 5.29 5.56
CA GLN A 107 -40.57 5.03 6.26
C GLN A 107 -39.39 5.38 5.35
N PRO A 108 -38.63 6.47 5.63
CA PRO A 108 -37.48 6.83 4.81
C PRO A 108 -36.31 5.88 5.09
N ILE A 109 -36.16 4.86 4.25
CA ILE A 109 -35.00 3.96 4.29
C ILE A 109 -33.75 4.75 3.88
N ALA A 110 -33.04 5.30 4.86
CA ALA A 110 -31.80 6.03 4.68
C ALA A 110 -30.63 5.07 4.33
N LEU A 111 -30.65 4.55 3.10
CA LEU A 111 -29.52 3.81 2.51
C LEU A 111 -28.27 4.69 2.50
N ARG A 112 -27.36 4.42 3.44
CA ARG A 112 -26.08 5.12 3.59
C ARG A 112 -25.12 4.76 2.45
N ASP A 113 -25.33 5.35 1.29
CA ASP A 113 -24.46 5.16 0.13
C ASP A 113 -23.06 5.80 0.35
N PRO A 114 -21.95 5.03 0.30
CA PRO A 114 -20.60 5.58 0.35
C PRO A 114 -20.18 6.32 -0.92
N GLN A 115 -20.79 6.02 -2.07
CA GLN A 115 -20.46 6.64 -3.35
C GLN A 115 -20.89 8.11 -3.40
N PHE A 116 -22.04 8.45 -2.81
CA PHE A 116 -22.50 9.82 -2.60
C PHE A 116 -21.46 10.67 -1.87
N LEU A 117 -20.97 10.25 -0.70
CA LEU A 117 -19.98 11.02 0.06
C LEU A 117 -18.68 11.18 -0.74
N THR A 118 -18.23 10.12 -1.41
CA THR A 118 -17.07 10.14 -2.31
C THR A 118 -17.25 11.16 -3.44
N THR A 119 -18.45 11.24 -4.01
CA THR A 119 -18.82 12.21 -5.05
C THR A 119 -18.78 13.65 -4.52
N GLN A 120 -19.31 13.90 -3.31
CA GLN A 120 -19.25 15.23 -2.70
C GLN A 120 -17.81 15.66 -2.37
N TYR A 121 -16.93 14.73 -1.95
CA TYR A 121 -15.51 15.00 -1.77
C TYR A 121 -14.81 15.36 -3.10
N GLY A 122 -15.21 14.73 -4.20
CA GLY A 122 -14.76 15.09 -5.55
C GLY A 122 -15.22 16.50 -5.97
N LEU A 123 -16.47 16.85 -5.68
CA LEU A 123 -17.02 18.20 -5.94
C LEU A 123 -16.33 19.29 -5.10
N LEU A 124 -16.04 19.02 -3.82
CA LEU A 124 -15.25 19.90 -2.95
C LEU A 124 -13.82 20.13 -3.51
N ARG A 125 -13.19 19.10 -4.09
CA ARG A 125 -11.85 19.19 -4.71
C ARG A 125 -11.86 19.77 -6.14
N SER A 126 -13.01 20.21 -6.66
CA SER A 126 -13.12 20.63 -8.06
C SER A 126 -12.42 21.96 -8.37
N LYS A 127 -11.73 22.05 -9.52
CA LYS A 127 -11.09 23.28 -10.01
C LYS A 127 -12.09 24.41 -10.24
N SER A 128 -13.36 24.08 -10.55
CA SER A 128 -14.46 25.04 -10.67
C SER A 128 -14.83 25.69 -9.33
N LEU A 129 -14.92 24.90 -8.24
CA LEU A 129 -15.16 25.45 -6.91
C LEU A 129 -13.97 26.32 -6.45
N ALA A 130 -12.73 25.84 -6.61
CA ALA A 130 -11.53 26.61 -6.28
C ALA A 130 -11.49 27.96 -7.03
N ARG A 131 -11.88 27.99 -8.31
CA ARG A 131 -11.99 29.24 -9.10
C ARG A 131 -13.11 30.15 -8.58
N ARG A 132 -14.23 29.60 -8.12
CA ARG A 132 -15.34 30.37 -7.50
C ARG A 132 -14.89 31.03 -6.19
N VAL A 133 -14.14 30.31 -5.35
CA VAL A 133 -13.51 30.83 -4.11
C VAL A 133 -12.50 31.95 -4.43
N VAL A 134 -11.63 31.75 -5.43
CA VAL A 134 -10.67 32.78 -5.90
C VAL A 134 -11.36 34.07 -6.34
N ARG A 135 -12.51 33.96 -7.02
CA ARG A 135 -13.30 35.13 -7.44
C ARG A 135 -14.03 35.80 -6.28
N SER A 136 -14.76 35.05 -5.44
CA SER A 136 -15.52 35.63 -4.33
C SER A 136 -14.62 36.33 -3.31
N LEU A 137 -13.47 35.73 -2.98
CA LEU A 137 -12.49 36.30 -2.06
C LEU A 137 -11.45 37.22 -2.76
N ASN A 138 -11.63 37.55 -4.05
CA ASN A 138 -10.73 38.43 -4.83
C ASN A 138 -9.23 38.01 -4.82
N LEU A 139 -8.93 36.72 -4.60
CA LEU A 139 -7.58 36.21 -4.29
C LEU A 139 -6.56 36.43 -5.41
N ALA A 140 -7.01 36.62 -6.65
CA ALA A 140 -6.15 36.96 -7.79
C ALA A 140 -5.42 38.32 -7.66
N LYS A 141 -5.79 39.16 -6.68
CA LYS A 141 -5.10 40.40 -6.31
C LYS A 141 -4.00 40.19 -5.25
N ASN A 142 -4.00 39.08 -4.52
CA ASN A 142 -3.06 38.83 -3.42
C ASN A 142 -1.69 38.36 -3.97
N PRO A 143 -0.57 39.07 -3.70
CA PRO A 143 0.76 38.71 -4.20
C PRO A 143 1.27 37.34 -3.70
N ALA A 144 0.77 36.84 -2.56
CA ALA A 144 1.09 35.50 -2.07
C ALA A 144 0.50 34.38 -2.95
N LEU A 145 -0.54 34.68 -3.74
CA LEU A 145 -1.26 33.69 -4.56
C LEU A 145 -1.06 33.88 -6.07
N ALA A 146 -0.84 35.10 -6.57
CA ALA A 146 -0.50 35.35 -7.97
C ALA A 146 0.51 36.50 -8.13
N PRO A 147 1.50 36.37 -9.04
CA PRO A 147 2.43 37.45 -9.33
C PRO A 147 1.70 38.62 -10.01
N GLN A 148 1.85 39.84 -9.47
CA GLN A 148 1.11 41.01 -9.93
C GLN A 148 1.51 41.54 -11.33
N ASN A 149 2.51 40.94 -11.97
CA ASN A 149 2.96 41.30 -13.32
C ASN A 149 2.23 40.51 -14.43
N ALA A 150 1.48 39.46 -14.09
CA ALA A 150 0.75 38.63 -15.06
C ALA A 150 -0.54 39.30 -15.57
N ALA A 151 -1.07 38.85 -16.71
CA ALA A 151 -2.40 39.26 -17.20
C ALA A 151 -3.51 38.84 -16.21
N PRO A 152 -4.66 39.56 -16.11
CA PRO A 152 -5.69 39.27 -15.11
C PRO A 152 -6.24 37.84 -15.15
N SER A 153 -6.48 37.30 -16.34
CA SER A 153 -6.90 35.90 -16.56
C SER A 153 -5.85 34.89 -16.07
N ALA A 154 -4.57 35.15 -16.34
CA ALA A 154 -3.46 34.34 -15.86
C ALA A 154 -3.32 34.41 -14.33
N ARG A 155 -3.59 35.55 -13.69
CA ARG A 155 -3.64 35.67 -12.21
C ARG A 155 -4.74 34.79 -11.62
N GLU A 156 -5.94 34.79 -12.21
CA GLU A 156 -7.02 33.89 -11.77
C GLU A 156 -6.63 32.41 -11.91
N GLU A 157 -6.01 32.00 -13.02
CA GLU A 157 -5.57 30.62 -13.24
C GLU A 157 -4.48 30.21 -12.22
N ILE A 158 -3.44 31.04 -12.03
CA ILE A 158 -2.35 30.77 -11.09
C ILE A 158 -2.87 30.72 -9.65
N ALA A 159 -3.72 31.67 -9.26
CA ALA A 159 -4.37 31.65 -7.94
C ALA A 159 -5.26 30.41 -7.78
N THR A 160 -6.04 30.03 -8.79
CA THR A 160 -6.86 28.80 -8.78
C THR A 160 -5.99 27.55 -8.61
N ALA A 161 -4.84 27.49 -9.28
CA ALA A 161 -3.91 26.36 -9.16
C ALA A 161 -3.27 26.26 -7.77
N ARG A 162 -2.80 27.39 -7.19
CA ARG A 162 -2.28 27.40 -5.81
C ARG A 162 -3.36 27.08 -4.77
N VAL A 163 -4.57 27.62 -4.95
CA VAL A 163 -5.69 27.38 -4.04
C VAL A 163 -6.18 25.92 -4.13
N ALA A 164 -6.20 25.30 -5.31
CA ALA A 164 -6.51 23.88 -5.44
C ALA A 164 -5.40 22.96 -4.90
N GLY A 165 -4.12 23.29 -5.11
CA GLY A 165 -2.98 22.48 -4.68
C GLY A 165 -2.72 22.47 -3.18
N ASN A 166 -3.04 23.57 -2.48
CA ASN A 166 -2.90 23.68 -1.01
C ASN A 166 -4.17 23.28 -0.23
N PHE A 167 -5.21 22.83 -0.93
CA PHE A 167 -6.49 22.42 -0.36
C PHE A 167 -6.56 20.91 -0.14
N ALA A 168 -7.07 20.49 1.03
CA ALA A 168 -7.27 19.08 1.35
C ALA A 168 -8.59 18.83 2.07
N VAL A 169 -9.38 17.90 1.54
CA VAL A 169 -10.60 17.38 2.16
C VAL A 169 -10.23 16.21 3.07
N LEU A 170 -10.54 16.34 4.37
CA LEU A 170 -10.28 15.39 5.44
C LEU A 170 -11.60 14.72 5.88
N PRO A 171 -11.95 13.54 5.35
CA PRO A 171 -13.19 12.86 5.73
C PRO A 171 -13.08 12.30 7.16
N VAL A 172 -14.09 12.56 8.01
CA VAL A 172 -14.17 11.95 9.35
C VAL A 172 -14.74 10.54 9.20
N ALA A 173 -13.97 9.53 9.59
CA ALA A 173 -14.40 8.13 9.54
C ALA A 173 -15.72 7.92 10.29
N THR A 174 -16.55 7.00 9.78
CA THR A 174 -17.91 6.65 10.26
C THR A 174 -18.94 7.79 10.43
N SER A 175 -18.57 9.06 10.21
CA SER A 175 -19.42 10.25 10.38
C SER A 175 -20.07 10.76 9.06
N ARG A 176 -20.82 11.86 9.16
CA ARG A 176 -21.24 12.74 8.05
C ARG A 176 -20.40 14.02 7.93
N LEU A 177 -19.51 14.25 8.89
CA LEU A 177 -18.65 15.42 8.96
C LEU A 177 -17.45 15.31 8.01
N VAL A 178 -17.11 16.41 7.36
CA VAL A 178 -15.90 16.55 6.54
C VAL A 178 -15.13 17.81 6.90
N GLY A 179 -13.84 17.65 7.14
CA GLY A 179 -12.89 18.74 7.37
C GLY A 179 -12.44 19.36 6.05
N ILE A 180 -12.75 20.64 5.87
CA ILE A 180 -12.32 21.48 4.75
C ILE A 180 -11.05 22.20 5.20
N SER A 181 -9.88 21.68 4.81
CA SER A 181 -8.59 22.21 5.28
C SER A 181 -7.81 22.92 4.18
N TYR A 182 -7.16 24.03 4.54
CA TYR A 182 -6.30 24.80 3.65
C TYR A 182 -4.98 25.16 4.34
N THR A 183 -3.86 25.06 3.61
CA THR A 183 -2.52 25.35 4.15
C THR A 183 -1.91 26.59 3.47
N SER A 184 -1.48 27.57 4.28
CA SER A 184 -0.98 28.88 3.83
C SER A 184 0.24 29.32 4.63
N SER A 185 0.99 30.32 4.16
CA SER A 185 1.99 31.02 5.00
C SER A 185 1.37 32.08 5.93
N ASP A 186 0.09 32.41 5.70
CA ASP A 186 -0.69 33.38 6.48
C ASP A 186 -1.89 32.64 7.14
N PRO A 187 -2.01 32.66 8.49
CA PRO A 187 -3.08 31.96 9.21
C PRO A 187 -4.47 32.57 8.99
N ALA A 188 -4.57 33.89 8.81
CA ALA A 188 -5.85 34.56 8.55
C ALA A 188 -6.33 34.26 7.12
N LEU A 189 -5.43 34.29 6.14
CA LEU A 189 -5.72 33.84 4.78
C LEU A 189 -6.10 32.35 4.72
N ALA A 190 -5.50 31.51 5.56
CA ALA A 190 -5.86 30.09 5.64
C ALA A 190 -7.32 29.90 6.12
N ALA A 191 -7.70 30.58 7.21
CA ALA A 191 -9.05 30.56 7.75
C ALA A 191 -10.07 31.12 6.74
N ALA A 192 -9.75 32.25 6.10
CA ALA A 192 -10.61 32.87 5.09
C ALA A 192 -10.86 31.95 3.88
N ILE A 193 -9.83 31.26 3.38
CA ILE A 193 -9.97 30.35 2.24
C ILE A 193 -10.75 29.08 2.63
N ALA A 194 -10.49 28.49 3.79
CA ALA A 194 -11.22 27.31 4.27
C ALA A 194 -12.72 27.60 4.47
N ASN A 195 -13.06 28.72 5.11
CA ASN A 195 -14.44 29.20 5.20
C ASN A 195 -15.03 29.48 3.81
N GLY A 196 -14.29 30.17 2.95
CA GLY A 196 -14.71 30.47 1.58
C GLY A 196 -15.04 29.23 0.74
N PHE A 197 -14.33 28.12 0.93
CA PHE A 197 -14.68 26.83 0.32
C PHE A 197 -16.03 26.28 0.83
N ALA A 198 -16.29 26.33 2.14
CA ALA A 198 -17.55 25.89 2.72
C ALA A 198 -18.74 26.74 2.23
N ASP A 199 -18.62 28.07 2.35
CA ASP A 199 -19.65 29.03 1.93
C ASP A 199 -19.94 28.93 0.42
N ASN A 200 -18.92 28.83 -0.44
CA ASN A 200 -19.12 28.66 -1.88
C ASN A 200 -19.63 27.27 -2.27
N PHE A 201 -19.35 26.22 -1.50
CA PHE A 201 -19.89 24.89 -1.76
C PHE A 201 -21.40 24.85 -1.49
N ILE A 202 -21.84 25.40 -0.36
CA ILE A 202 -23.26 25.56 -0.02
C ILE A 202 -23.97 26.43 -1.07
N ALA A 203 -23.38 27.58 -1.43
CA ALA A 203 -23.93 28.45 -2.47
C ALA A 203 -23.89 27.84 -3.89
N ALA A 204 -23.06 26.83 -4.14
CA ALA A 204 -23.06 26.08 -5.40
C ALA A 204 -24.10 24.94 -5.39
N ASP A 205 -24.31 24.26 -4.27
CA ASP A 205 -25.35 23.24 -4.14
C ASP A 205 -26.75 23.87 -4.24
N LEU A 206 -26.98 24.93 -3.47
CA LEU A 206 -28.24 25.66 -3.44
C LEU A 206 -28.59 26.25 -4.83
N GLN A 207 -27.60 26.81 -5.53
CA GLN A 207 -27.78 27.28 -6.92
C GLN A 207 -28.20 26.15 -7.85
N ARG A 208 -27.52 24.99 -7.83
CA ARG A 208 -27.89 23.83 -8.67
C ARG A 208 -29.31 23.34 -8.39
N LYS A 209 -29.75 23.36 -7.12
CA LYS A 209 -31.13 23.01 -6.76
C LYS A 209 -32.14 24.01 -7.31
N PHE A 210 -31.86 25.31 -7.19
CA PHE A 210 -32.71 26.36 -7.76
C PHE A 210 -32.76 26.28 -9.29
N ASP A 211 -31.63 26.10 -9.98
CA ASP A 211 -31.56 25.98 -11.43
C ASP A 211 -32.38 24.79 -11.92
N ALA A 212 -32.16 23.60 -11.37
CA ALA A 212 -32.91 22.38 -11.72
C ALA A 212 -34.42 22.51 -11.43
N THR A 213 -34.78 23.22 -10.36
CA THR A 213 -36.19 23.51 -10.02
C THR A 213 -36.80 24.52 -11.00
N ALA A 214 -36.04 25.53 -11.42
CA ALA A 214 -36.47 26.52 -12.42
C ALA A 214 -36.60 25.88 -13.82
N ASP A 215 -35.69 24.97 -14.19
CA ASP A 215 -35.78 24.17 -15.42
C ASP A 215 -37.03 23.27 -15.40
N ALA A 216 -37.26 22.53 -14.30
CA ALA A 216 -38.45 21.69 -14.13
C ALA A 216 -39.76 22.51 -14.17
N ARG A 217 -39.77 23.72 -13.58
CA ARG A 217 -40.93 24.64 -13.68
C ARG A 217 -41.12 25.16 -15.11
N ARG A 218 -40.06 25.52 -15.84
CA ARG A 218 -40.15 25.94 -17.25
C ARG A 218 -40.66 24.81 -18.15
N PHE A 219 -40.21 23.57 -17.92
CA PHE A 219 -40.73 22.38 -18.62
C PHE A 219 -42.21 22.12 -18.32
N LEU A 220 -42.62 22.15 -17.04
CA LEU A 220 -44.03 21.97 -16.68
C LEU A 220 -44.90 23.10 -17.23
N GLN A 221 -44.42 24.34 -17.23
CA GLN A 221 -45.15 25.48 -17.79
C GLN A 221 -45.41 25.33 -19.30
N SER A 222 -44.41 24.89 -20.08
CA SER A 222 -44.62 24.65 -21.52
C SER A 222 -45.54 23.46 -21.78
N ARG A 223 -45.47 22.41 -20.95
CA ARG A 223 -46.41 21.27 -21.01
C ARG A 223 -47.84 21.70 -20.67
N ILE A 224 -48.07 22.41 -19.57
CA ILE A 224 -49.37 22.97 -19.19
C ILE A 224 -49.95 23.83 -20.31
N ALA A 225 -49.15 24.68 -20.95
CA ALA A 225 -49.58 25.47 -22.09
C ALA A 225 -50.02 24.58 -23.27
N SER A 226 -49.22 23.57 -23.65
CA SER A 226 -49.57 22.64 -24.73
C SER A 226 -50.82 21.80 -24.43
N THR A 227 -50.97 21.32 -23.19
CA THR A 227 -52.15 20.55 -22.77
C THR A 227 -53.39 21.43 -22.67
N LYS A 228 -53.27 22.72 -22.31
CA LYS A 228 -54.38 23.68 -22.36
C LYS A 228 -54.87 23.89 -23.80
N THR A 229 -53.96 24.08 -24.76
CA THR A 229 -54.32 24.20 -26.18
C THR A 229 -54.96 22.91 -26.71
N ALA A 230 -54.46 21.75 -26.31
CA ALA A 230 -55.07 20.46 -26.64
C ALA A 230 -56.48 20.34 -26.05
N LEU A 231 -56.66 20.62 -24.75
CA LEU A 231 -57.96 20.63 -24.06
C LEU A 231 -58.97 21.52 -24.78
N GLU A 232 -58.63 22.80 -25.00
CA GLU A 232 -59.48 23.74 -25.73
C GLU A 232 -59.84 23.26 -27.14
N SER A 233 -58.93 22.55 -27.82
CA SER A 233 -59.21 21.98 -29.15
C SER A 233 -60.17 20.79 -29.08
N SER A 234 -60.03 19.90 -28.10
CA SER A 234 -60.95 18.78 -27.85
C SER A 234 -62.32 19.26 -27.37
N GLU A 235 -62.39 20.31 -26.54
CA GLU A 235 -63.65 20.94 -26.11
C GLU A 235 -64.40 21.57 -27.29
N ARG A 236 -63.69 22.32 -28.14
CA ARG A 236 -64.26 22.88 -29.38
C ARG A 236 -64.74 21.78 -30.33
N ALA A 237 -63.99 20.69 -30.49
CA ALA A 237 -64.37 19.55 -31.31
C ALA A 237 -65.63 18.86 -30.77
N LEU A 238 -65.72 18.63 -29.44
CA LEU A 238 -66.89 18.07 -28.77
C LEU A 238 -68.13 18.96 -28.95
N VAL A 239 -68.01 20.26 -28.71
CA VAL A 239 -69.11 21.23 -28.86
C VAL A 239 -69.55 21.36 -30.32
N GLN A 240 -68.61 21.49 -31.26
CA GLN A 240 -68.94 21.56 -32.69
C GLN A 240 -69.60 20.27 -33.19
N TYR A 241 -69.13 19.11 -32.71
CA TYR A 241 -69.75 17.83 -33.02
C TYR A 241 -71.19 17.79 -32.48
N ALA A 242 -71.39 18.10 -31.19
CA ALA A 242 -72.70 18.10 -30.55
C ALA A 242 -73.69 19.04 -31.26
N GLN A 243 -73.27 20.26 -31.60
CA GLN A 243 -74.05 21.21 -32.39
C GLN A 243 -74.40 20.65 -33.78
N SER A 244 -73.42 20.11 -34.52
CA SER A 244 -73.63 19.59 -35.88
C SER A 244 -74.59 18.40 -35.94
N GLN A 245 -74.64 17.58 -34.88
CA GLN A 245 -75.43 16.36 -34.80
C GLN A 245 -76.79 16.55 -34.09
N GLY A 246 -77.13 17.79 -33.69
CA GLY A 246 -78.35 18.09 -32.93
C GLY A 246 -78.36 17.53 -31.51
N LEU A 247 -77.20 17.14 -30.96
CA LEU A 247 -77.03 16.59 -29.61
C LEU A 247 -77.05 17.72 -28.55
N VAL A 248 -78.11 18.53 -28.56
CA VAL A 248 -78.32 19.61 -27.59
C VAL A 248 -78.79 19.00 -26.27
N GLN A 249 -77.84 18.69 -25.40
CA GLN A 249 -78.14 18.18 -24.07
C GLN A 249 -78.74 19.29 -23.20
N VAL A 250 -80.05 19.23 -22.97
CA VAL A 250 -80.75 20.09 -22.00
C VAL A 250 -80.17 19.81 -20.62
N GLY A 251 -79.38 20.76 -20.11
CA GLY A 251 -78.43 20.50 -19.02
C GLY A 251 -79.03 20.44 -17.62
N GLY A 252 -78.33 19.76 -16.71
CA GLY A 252 -78.67 19.74 -15.29
C GLY A 252 -77.70 18.92 -14.43
N GLY A 253 -76.86 19.61 -13.64
CA GLY A 253 -76.17 19.06 -12.47
C GLY A 253 -74.83 18.35 -12.71
N GLU A 254 -73.83 18.69 -11.90
CA GLU A 254 -72.64 17.83 -11.71
C GLU A 254 -73.02 16.63 -10.83
N GLY A 255 -72.66 15.42 -11.26
CA GLY A 255 -72.85 14.19 -10.47
C GLY A 255 -73.93 13.24 -11.00
N GLY A 256 -73.75 12.67 -12.19
CA GLY A 256 -74.68 11.68 -12.73
C GLY A 256 -74.20 10.97 -14.01
N ALA A 257 -73.45 9.87 -13.87
CA ALA A 257 -73.18 8.97 -14.99
C ALA A 257 -74.42 8.09 -15.27
N GLY A 258 -75.34 8.57 -16.10
CA GLY A 258 -76.56 7.80 -16.44
C GLY A 258 -77.45 8.33 -17.56
N THR A 259 -77.53 9.65 -17.78
CA THR A 259 -78.68 10.29 -18.50
C THR A 259 -78.68 10.19 -20.03
N SER A 260 -78.17 9.10 -20.62
CA SER A 260 -78.29 8.78 -22.06
C SER A 260 -78.93 7.40 -22.34
N SER A 261 -79.38 6.70 -21.30
CA SER A 261 -80.04 5.39 -21.42
C SER A 261 -81.49 5.45 -21.92
N ASP A 262 -82.22 6.52 -21.60
CA ASP A 262 -83.69 6.47 -21.61
C ASP A 262 -84.33 6.59 -23.01
N SER A 263 -83.69 7.29 -23.94
CA SER A 263 -84.07 7.20 -25.36
C SER A 263 -83.69 5.84 -25.95
N THR A 264 -82.51 5.32 -25.57
CA THR A 264 -81.99 4.03 -26.05
C THR A 264 -82.86 2.85 -25.60
N SER A 265 -83.46 2.91 -24.41
CA SER A 265 -84.38 1.89 -23.91
C SER A 265 -85.73 1.91 -24.66
N LEU A 266 -86.28 3.09 -24.96
CA LEU A 266 -87.53 3.25 -25.71
C LEU A 266 -87.41 2.78 -27.17
N ASP A 267 -86.33 3.13 -27.86
CA ASP A 267 -86.09 2.70 -29.25
C ASP A 267 -85.86 1.18 -29.34
N SER A 268 -85.10 0.61 -28.39
CA SER A 268 -84.85 -0.84 -28.37
C SER A 268 -86.08 -1.65 -27.95
N ALA A 269 -86.91 -1.14 -27.02
CA ALA A 269 -88.21 -1.73 -26.70
C ALA A 269 -89.15 -1.70 -27.91
N SER A 270 -89.17 -0.58 -28.64
CA SER A 270 -89.97 -0.42 -29.87
C SER A 270 -89.50 -1.37 -30.97
N LEU A 271 -88.19 -1.55 -31.16
CA LEU A 271 -87.62 -2.51 -32.11
C LEU A 271 -87.94 -3.96 -31.73
N MET A 272 -87.95 -4.31 -30.45
CA MET A 272 -88.41 -5.62 -29.99
C MET A 272 -89.91 -5.84 -30.25
N ALA A 273 -90.75 -4.84 -29.96
CA ALA A 273 -92.20 -4.92 -30.19
C ALA A 273 -92.55 -5.08 -31.68
N ILE A 274 -91.91 -4.31 -32.57
CA ILE A 274 -92.14 -4.45 -34.02
C ILE A 274 -91.62 -5.80 -34.52
N ASN A 275 -90.45 -6.28 -34.06
CA ASN A 275 -89.95 -7.62 -34.40
C ASN A 275 -90.93 -8.74 -33.98
N ALA A 276 -91.56 -8.63 -32.81
CA ALA A 276 -92.60 -9.58 -32.38
C ALA A 276 -93.81 -9.55 -33.32
N SER A 277 -94.32 -8.36 -33.66
CA SER A 277 -95.44 -8.21 -34.61
C SER A 277 -95.09 -8.70 -36.03
N LEU A 278 -93.82 -8.58 -36.45
CA LEU A 278 -93.34 -9.12 -37.73
C LEU A 278 -93.30 -10.66 -37.70
N ALA A 279 -92.87 -11.28 -36.60
CA ALA A 279 -92.91 -12.73 -36.44
C ALA A 279 -94.36 -13.26 -36.46
N GLU A 280 -95.29 -12.56 -35.82
CA GLU A 280 -96.73 -12.85 -35.89
C GLU A 280 -97.27 -12.72 -37.32
N ALA A 281 -96.93 -11.63 -38.04
CA ALA A 281 -97.34 -11.43 -39.42
C ALA A 281 -96.75 -12.47 -40.39
N ILE A 282 -95.51 -12.93 -40.17
CA ILE A 282 -94.89 -14.04 -40.92
C ILE A 282 -95.67 -15.33 -40.69
N ASN A 283 -96.05 -15.64 -39.45
CA ASN A 283 -96.88 -16.81 -39.13
C ASN A 283 -98.28 -16.71 -39.79
N ALA A 284 -98.93 -15.54 -39.71
CA ALA A 284 -100.19 -15.29 -40.38
C ALA A 284 -100.08 -15.48 -41.92
N ARG A 285 -98.99 -14.99 -42.53
CA ARG A 285 -98.71 -15.22 -43.96
C ARG A 285 -98.51 -16.70 -44.28
N ILE A 286 -97.78 -17.45 -43.44
CA ILE A 286 -97.58 -18.90 -43.64
C ILE A 286 -98.92 -19.64 -43.60
N LEU A 287 -99.77 -19.35 -42.61
CA LEU A 287 -101.10 -19.96 -42.48
C LEU A 287 -102.01 -19.60 -43.67
N ALA A 288 -102.08 -18.32 -44.06
CA ALA A 288 -102.85 -17.89 -45.24
C ALA A 288 -102.32 -18.50 -46.55
N GLN A 289 -101.00 -18.66 -46.69
CA GLN A 289 -100.38 -19.32 -47.83
C GLN A 289 -100.71 -20.83 -47.89
N GLN A 290 -100.77 -21.50 -46.73
CA GLN A 290 -101.18 -22.90 -46.62
C GLN A 290 -102.65 -23.07 -47.00
N LYS A 291 -103.56 -22.26 -46.44
CA LYS A 291 -104.98 -22.20 -46.85
C LYS A 291 -105.13 -22.00 -48.36
N TYR A 292 -104.51 -20.95 -48.91
CA TYR A 292 -104.62 -20.63 -50.33
C TYR A 292 -104.08 -21.76 -51.21
N ARG A 293 -102.93 -22.38 -50.86
CA ARG A 293 -102.39 -23.52 -51.62
C ARG A 293 -103.32 -24.73 -51.58
N GLN A 294 -103.86 -25.10 -50.41
CA GLN A 294 -104.85 -26.18 -50.31
C GLN A 294 -106.06 -25.86 -51.19
N ASN A 295 -106.65 -24.69 -51.01
CA ASN A 295 -107.87 -24.28 -51.68
C ASN A 295 -107.70 -24.19 -53.21
N ALA A 296 -106.51 -23.83 -53.70
CA ALA A 296 -106.17 -23.81 -55.12
C ALA A 296 -105.79 -25.18 -55.73
N GLN A 297 -105.34 -26.16 -54.92
CA GLN A 297 -104.85 -27.45 -55.43
C GLN A 297 -105.83 -28.62 -55.29
N SER A 298 -106.53 -28.76 -54.16
CA SER A 298 -107.34 -29.97 -53.90
C SER A 298 -108.79 -29.88 -54.40
N GLY A 299 -109.35 -28.68 -54.59
CA GLY A 299 -110.74 -28.47 -55.04
C GLY A 299 -111.84 -28.88 -54.04
N GLN A 300 -111.49 -29.77 -53.09
CA GLN A 300 -112.13 -29.98 -51.81
C GLN A 300 -111.34 -29.18 -50.76
N THR A 301 -112.03 -28.52 -49.83
CA THR A 301 -111.40 -27.67 -48.79
C THR A 301 -112.15 -27.84 -47.47
N ALA A 302 -111.48 -27.78 -46.33
CA ALA A 302 -112.14 -27.88 -45.03
C ALA A 302 -113.25 -26.82 -44.84
N ASP A 303 -113.03 -25.59 -45.33
CA ASP A 303 -114.01 -24.50 -45.21
C ASP A 303 -115.29 -24.79 -46.02
N LEU A 304 -115.16 -25.16 -47.30
CA LEU A 304 -116.31 -25.60 -48.14
C LEU A 304 -117.01 -26.87 -47.63
N ILE A 305 -116.34 -27.73 -46.86
CA ILE A 305 -116.98 -28.91 -46.24
C ILE A 305 -117.88 -28.47 -45.08
N ASN A 306 -117.57 -27.34 -44.43
CA ASN A 306 -118.31 -26.81 -43.28
C ASN A 306 -119.32 -25.71 -43.63
N ASP A 307 -119.25 -25.12 -44.83
CA ASP A 307 -120.21 -24.12 -45.31
C ASP A 307 -121.62 -24.73 -45.51
N PRO A 308 -122.65 -24.28 -44.75
CA PRO A 308 -124.00 -24.85 -44.85
C PRO A 308 -124.66 -24.65 -46.22
N THR A 309 -124.29 -23.62 -46.98
CA THR A 309 -124.81 -23.38 -48.33
C THR A 309 -124.22 -24.37 -49.32
N VAL A 310 -122.94 -24.72 -49.15
CA VAL A 310 -122.25 -25.72 -50.00
C VAL A 310 -122.70 -27.13 -49.63
N GLN A 311 -122.89 -27.43 -48.34
CA GLN A 311 -123.53 -28.68 -47.92
C GLN A 311 -124.96 -28.81 -48.50
N GLY A 312 -125.75 -27.73 -48.44
CA GLY A 312 -127.09 -27.68 -49.03
C GLY A 312 -127.09 -27.94 -50.54
N LEU A 313 -126.21 -27.27 -51.30
CA LEU A 313 -126.05 -27.49 -52.74
C LEU A 313 -125.54 -28.90 -53.08
N ILE A 314 -124.64 -29.48 -52.27
CA ILE A 314 -124.18 -30.87 -52.45
C ILE A 314 -125.33 -31.86 -52.19
N ALA A 315 -126.14 -31.63 -51.15
CA ALA A 315 -127.31 -32.45 -50.85
C ALA A 315 -128.39 -32.33 -51.94
N GLU A 316 -128.67 -31.12 -52.43
CA GLU A 316 -129.59 -30.90 -53.56
C GLU A 316 -129.07 -31.53 -54.86
N ARG A 317 -127.75 -31.42 -55.13
CA ARG A 317 -127.10 -32.11 -56.26
C ARG A 317 -127.26 -33.62 -56.14
N ALA A 318 -126.94 -34.20 -54.99
CA ALA A 318 -127.03 -35.64 -54.77
C ALA A 318 -128.48 -36.15 -54.89
N LYS A 319 -129.45 -35.40 -54.37
CA LYS A 319 -130.88 -35.71 -54.54
C LYS A 319 -131.32 -35.61 -56.00
N THR A 320 -130.99 -34.52 -56.69
CA THR A 320 -131.37 -34.29 -58.10
C THR A 320 -130.71 -35.32 -59.03
N GLN A 321 -129.46 -35.70 -58.75
CA GLN A 321 -128.76 -36.80 -59.42
C GLN A 321 -129.48 -38.13 -59.19
N SER A 322 -129.86 -38.46 -57.95
CA SER A 322 -130.61 -39.69 -57.66
C SER A 322 -131.98 -39.72 -58.36
N GLU A 323 -132.70 -38.59 -58.41
CA GLU A 323 -133.95 -38.46 -59.17
C GLU A 323 -133.75 -38.61 -60.69
N TYR A 324 -132.61 -38.16 -61.22
CA TYR A 324 -132.23 -38.34 -62.63
C TYR A 324 -131.88 -39.80 -62.92
N ASP A 325 -131.00 -40.42 -62.14
CA ASP A 325 -130.54 -41.79 -62.30
C ASP A 325 -131.69 -42.80 -62.19
N GLN A 326 -132.64 -42.58 -61.27
CA GLN A 326 -133.87 -43.38 -61.17
C GLN A 326 -134.74 -43.27 -62.43
N LYS A 327 -134.93 -42.05 -62.97
CA LYS A 327 -135.74 -41.83 -64.18
C LYS A 327 -135.05 -42.31 -65.45
N LEU A 328 -133.72 -42.42 -65.47
CA LEU A 328 -132.92 -42.97 -66.56
C LEU A 328 -133.27 -44.45 -66.86
N SER A 329 -133.77 -45.20 -65.87
CA SER A 329 -134.28 -46.56 -66.05
C SER A 329 -135.67 -46.64 -66.72
N LEU A 330 -136.36 -45.51 -66.87
CA LEU A 330 -137.74 -45.42 -67.40
C LEU A 330 -137.84 -44.54 -68.65
N TYR A 331 -136.96 -43.54 -68.80
CA TYR A 331 -136.98 -42.55 -69.88
C TYR A 331 -135.60 -42.39 -70.50
N LYS A 332 -135.56 -42.22 -71.83
CA LYS A 332 -134.33 -41.84 -72.53
C LYS A 332 -133.85 -40.44 -72.09
N PRO A 333 -132.53 -40.16 -72.11
CA PRO A 333 -131.98 -38.85 -71.75
C PRO A 333 -132.56 -37.67 -72.55
N GLU A 334 -133.05 -37.91 -73.77
CA GLU A 334 -133.65 -36.89 -74.64
C GLU A 334 -135.03 -36.39 -74.16
N PHE A 335 -135.68 -37.07 -73.21
CA PHE A 335 -137.05 -36.74 -72.78
C PHE A 335 -137.10 -35.39 -72.01
N PRO A 336 -138.13 -34.54 -72.19
CA PRO A 336 -138.13 -33.18 -71.62
C PRO A 336 -137.94 -33.12 -70.09
N ALA A 337 -138.50 -34.07 -69.34
CA ALA A 337 -138.31 -34.12 -67.88
C ALA A 337 -136.88 -34.53 -67.46
N MET A 338 -136.14 -35.25 -68.32
CA MET A 338 -134.73 -35.57 -68.12
C MET A 338 -133.85 -34.36 -68.43
N GLN A 339 -134.15 -33.62 -69.50
CA GLN A 339 -133.47 -32.36 -69.83
C GLN A 339 -133.62 -31.31 -68.71
N GLN A 340 -134.81 -31.19 -68.11
CA GLN A 340 -135.04 -30.29 -66.97
C GLN A 340 -134.19 -30.66 -65.74
N LEU A 341 -134.04 -31.96 -65.44
CA LEU A 341 -133.18 -32.42 -64.35
C LEU A 341 -131.69 -32.21 -64.66
N ALA A 342 -131.24 -32.52 -65.88
CA ALA A 342 -129.87 -32.27 -66.32
C ALA A 342 -129.51 -30.78 -66.23
N ALA A 343 -130.39 -29.90 -66.70
CA ALA A 343 -130.21 -28.44 -66.60
C ALA A 343 -130.20 -27.96 -65.13
N ARG A 344 -130.96 -28.59 -64.22
CA ARG A 344 -130.90 -28.28 -62.78
C ARG A 344 -129.59 -28.75 -62.15
N ILE A 345 -129.10 -29.94 -62.51
CA ILE A 345 -127.78 -30.43 -62.07
C ILE A 345 -126.68 -29.49 -62.56
N GLU A 346 -126.72 -29.05 -63.82
CA GLU A 346 -125.75 -28.09 -64.35
C GLU A 346 -125.84 -26.74 -63.64
N ALA A 347 -127.04 -26.22 -63.36
CA ALA A 347 -127.21 -24.97 -62.62
C ALA A 347 -126.61 -25.06 -61.20
N ILE A 348 -126.79 -26.18 -60.51
CA ILE A 348 -126.20 -26.44 -59.19
C ILE A 348 -124.67 -26.59 -59.29
N ASP A 349 -124.14 -27.28 -60.30
CA ASP A 349 -122.69 -27.38 -60.52
C ASP A 349 -122.05 -26.04 -60.90
N GLN A 350 -122.75 -25.19 -61.66
CA GLN A 350 -122.31 -23.81 -61.91
C GLN A 350 -122.32 -22.98 -60.61
N GLN A 351 -123.31 -23.14 -59.73
CA GLN A 351 -123.34 -22.48 -58.42
C GLN A 351 -122.19 -22.97 -57.52
N LEU A 352 -121.97 -24.28 -57.41
CA LEU A 352 -120.85 -24.87 -56.68
C LEU A 352 -119.49 -24.40 -57.22
N LYS A 353 -119.34 -24.27 -58.55
CA LYS A 353 -118.13 -23.72 -59.19
C LYS A 353 -117.93 -22.24 -58.85
N ARG A 354 -118.99 -21.43 -58.78
CA ARG A 354 -118.93 -20.02 -58.34
C ARG A 354 -118.52 -19.91 -56.88
N GLN A 355 -119.11 -20.70 -55.97
CA GLN A 355 -118.73 -20.69 -54.55
C GLN A 355 -117.28 -21.16 -54.32
N ARG A 356 -116.84 -22.21 -55.01
CA ARG A 356 -115.43 -22.65 -55.02
C ARG A 356 -114.48 -21.53 -55.48
N GLY A 357 -114.82 -20.85 -56.57
CA GLY A 357 -114.06 -19.68 -57.05
C GLY A 357 -114.02 -18.54 -56.04
N GLY A 358 -115.15 -18.27 -55.37
CA GLY A 358 -115.27 -17.29 -54.29
C GLY A 358 -114.33 -17.57 -53.12
N VAL A 359 -114.32 -18.81 -52.61
CA VAL A 359 -113.42 -19.21 -51.52
C VAL A 359 -111.94 -19.10 -51.94
N VAL A 360 -111.56 -19.55 -53.14
CA VAL A 360 -110.18 -19.39 -53.63
C VAL A 360 -109.78 -17.91 -53.75
N THR A 361 -110.69 -17.04 -54.19
CA THR A 361 -110.47 -15.59 -54.28
C THR A 361 -110.35 -14.94 -52.90
N ALA A 362 -111.18 -15.36 -51.94
CA ALA A 362 -111.11 -14.91 -50.55
C ALA A 362 -109.79 -15.32 -49.88
N SER A 363 -109.38 -16.60 -49.99
CA SER A 363 -108.09 -17.08 -49.47
C SER A 363 -106.89 -16.40 -50.14
N ARG A 364 -107.00 -16.06 -51.43
CA ARG A 364 -105.99 -15.27 -52.13
C ARG A 364 -105.88 -13.86 -51.56
N SER A 365 -107.01 -13.20 -51.31
CA SER A 365 -107.06 -11.86 -50.69
C SER A 365 -106.49 -11.87 -49.26
N GLU A 366 -106.82 -12.90 -48.46
CA GLU A 366 -106.24 -13.13 -47.12
C GLU A 366 -104.71 -13.24 -47.19
N TYR A 367 -104.18 -14.03 -48.14
CA TYR A 367 -102.74 -14.18 -48.36
C TYR A 367 -102.07 -12.88 -48.85
N GLU A 368 -102.65 -12.18 -49.83
CA GLU A 368 -102.10 -10.93 -50.37
C GLU A 368 -102.08 -9.82 -49.29
N ALA A 369 -103.11 -9.74 -48.44
CA ALA A 369 -103.15 -8.85 -47.29
C ALA A 369 -102.09 -9.21 -46.22
N ALA A 370 -101.87 -10.50 -45.95
CA ALA A 370 -100.82 -10.94 -45.03
C ALA A 370 -99.40 -10.64 -45.57
N VAL A 371 -99.16 -10.83 -46.86
CA VAL A 371 -97.90 -10.45 -47.53
C VAL A 371 -97.68 -8.93 -47.49
N ALA A 372 -98.72 -8.12 -47.67
CA ALA A 372 -98.63 -6.67 -47.54
C ALA A 372 -98.23 -6.25 -46.11
N ARG A 373 -98.87 -6.83 -45.09
CA ARG A 373 -98.58 -6.57 -43.68
C ARG A 373 -97.16 -6.98 -43.27
N GLU A 374 -96.67 -8.13 -43.73
CA GLU A 374 -95.27 -8.53 -43.51
C GLU A 374 -94.29 -7.52 -44.13
N ARG A 375 -94.53 -7.10 -45.38
CA ARG A 375 -93.67 -6.12 -46.07
C ARG A 375 -93.63 -4.78 -45.35
N GLU A 376 -94.79 -4.30 -44.89
CA GLU A 376 -94.91 -3.05 -44.11
C GLU A 376 -94.13 -3.13 -42.80
N LEU A 377 -94.35 -4.19 -42.01
CA LEU A 377 -93.67 -4.38 -40.73
C LEU A 377 -92.16 -4.59 -40.90
N ARG A 378 -91.74 -5.30 -41.95
CA ARG A 378 -90.32 -5.49 -42.29
C ARG A 378 -89.65 -4.17 -42.68
N ALA A 379 -90.30 -3.35 -43.50
CA ALA A 379 -89.80 -2.01 -43.83
C ALA A 379 -89.67 -1.13 -42.57
N LYS A 380 -90.64 -1.20 -41.64
CA LYS A 380 -90.57 -0.52 -40.33
C LYS A 380 -89.41 -1.03 -39.46
N VAL A 381 -89.14 -2.35 -39.42
CA VAL A 381 -87.98 -2.91 -38.73
C VAL A 381 -86.67 -2.39 -39.33
N ASP A 382 -86.51 -2.46 -40.65
CA ASP A 382 -85.26 -2.04 -41.31
C ASP A 382 -85.03 -0.52 -41.18
N GLN A 383 -86.08 0.29 -41.25
CA GLN A 383 -86.04 1.74 -40.96
C GLN A 383 -85.62 2.02 -39.51
N LEU A 384 -86.29 1.42 -38.52
CA LEU A 384 -86.00 1.69 -37.10
C LEU A 384 -84.61 1.18 -36.71
N LYS A 385 -84.20 0.03 -37.24
CA LYS A 385 -82.85 -0.53 -37.11
C LYS A 385 -81.78 0.42 -37.67
N SER A 386 -82.03 1.05 -38.83
CA SER A 386 -81.14 2.06 -39.38
C SER A 386 -81.03 3.29 -38.46
N SER A 387 -82.15 3.79 -37.95
CA SER A 387 -82.21 4.92 -37.00
C SER A 387 -81.45 4.64 -35.69
N VAL A 388 -81.58 3.43 -35.14
CA VAL A 388 -80.87 3.00 -33.92
C VAL A 388 -79.36 2.86 -34.17
N LEU A 389 -78.94 2.37 -35.33
CA LEU A 389 -77.51 2.24 -35.67
C LEU A 389 -76.85 3.62 -35.90
N ASP A 390 -77.53 4.53 -36.59
CA ASP A 390 -77.08 5.93 -36.74
C ASP A 390 -76.96 6.64 -35.38
N THR A 391 -78.01 6.58 -34.57
CA THR A 391 -78.04 7.23 -33.25
C THR A 391 -76.95 6.68 -32.32
N ARG A 392 -76.69 5.36 -32.37
CA ARG A 392 -75.54 4.75 -31.67
C ARG A 392 -74.20 5.20 -32.23
N GLY A 393 -74.06 5.31 -33.56
CA GLY A 393 -72.85 5.84 -34.19
C GLY A 393 -72.53 7.26 -33.72
N ARG A 394 -73.53 8.14 -33.71
CA ARG A 394 -73.42 9.51 -33.19
C ARG A 394 -73.06 9.54 -31.69
N GLY A 395 -73.69 8.69 -30.90
CA GLY A 395 -73.38 8.54 -29.47
C GLY A 395 -71.96 8.03 -29.17
N ILE A 396 -71.45 7.08 -29.95
CA ILE A 396 -70.08 6.55 -29.80
C ILE A 396 -69.04 7.65 -30.08
N GLN A 397 -69.18 8.38 -31.17
CA GLN A 397 -68.24 9.46 -31.53
C GLN A 397 -68.26 10.59 -30.50
N TYR A 398 -69.44 10.95 -29.96
CA TYR A 398 -69.55 11.89 -28.84
C TYR A 398 -68.77 11.41 -27.60
N ASN A 399 -68.92 10.13 -27.22
CA ASN A 399 -68.21 9.58 -26.06
C ASN A 399 -66.69 9.48 -26.26
N ILE A 400 -66.21 9.30 -27.50
CA ILE A 400 -64.77 9.36 -27.82
C ILE A 400 -64.23 10.78 -27.57
N LEU A 401 -64.91 11.81 -28.09
CA LEU A 401 -64.53 13.22 -27.90
C LEU A 401 -64.64 13.66 -26.43
N LEU A 402 -65.68 13.23 -25.72
CA LEU A 402 -65.85 13.49 -24.29
C LEU A 402 -64.69 12.89 -23.47
N ARG A 403 -64.32 11.64 -23.75
CA ARG A 403 -63.19 10.99 -23.09
C ARG A 403 -61.86 11.67 -23.40
N GLU A 404 -61.68 12.23 -24.60
CA GLU A 404 -60.50 13.03 -24.94
C GLU A 404 -60.44 14.32 -24.12
N VAL A 405 -61.55 15.04 -23.98
CA VAL A 405 -61.68 16.21 -23.09
C VAL A 405 -61.36 15.85 -21.63
N ASP A 406 -61.97 14.80 -21.08
CA ASP A 406 -61.73 14.36 -19.70
C ASP A 406 -60.27 13.95 -19.45
N THR A 407 -59.65 13.29 -20.43
CA THR A 407 -58.22 12.91 -20.38
C THR A 407 -57.33 14.15 -20.39
N ASN A 408 -57.58 15.09 -21.30
CA ASN A 408 -56.83 16.34 -21.40
C ASN A 408 -57.00 17.21 -20.14
N ARG A 409 -58.21 17.27 -19.56
CA ARG A 409 -58.53 17.99 -18.33
C ARG A 409 -57.82 17.37 -17.12
N THR A 410 -57.93 16.04 -16.95
CA THR A 410 -57.23 15.31 -15.87
C THR A 410 -55.71 15.50 -15.96
N LEU A 411 -55.13 15.45 -17.16
CA LEU A 411 -53.71 15.69 -17.38
C LEU A 411 -53.32 17.14 -17.09
N TYR A 412 -54.13 18.12 -17.50
CA TYR A 412 -53.92 19.54 -17.20
C TYR A 412 -53.92 19.80 -15.69
N ASP A 413 -54.92 19.29 -14.98
CA ASP A 413 -55.05 19.48 -13.53
C ASP A 413 -53.92 18.78 -12.75
N ALA A 414 -53.52 17.56 -13.15
CA ALA A 414 -52.38 16.87 -12.57
C ALA A 414 -51.04 17.60 -12.81
N LEU A 415 -50.82 18.14 -14.01
CA LEU A 415 -49.65 18.96 -14.33
C LEU A 415 -49.66 20.28 -13.53
N LEU A 416 -50.83 20.92 -13.40
CA LEU A 416 -51.01 22.16 -12.62
C LEU A 416 -50.77 21.93 -11.12
N GLN A 417 -51.26 20.82 -10.57
CA GLN A 417 -50.97 20.41 -9.19
C GLN A 417 -49.47 20.12 -9.00
N ARG A 418 -48.82 19.42 -9.94
CA ARG A 418 -47.37 19.18 -9.89
C ARG A 418 -46.57 20.50 -9.97
N TYR A 419 -46.99 21.45 -10.80
CA TYR A 419 -46.40 22.78 -10.88
C TYR A 419 -46.56 23.58 -9.58
N LYS A 420 -47.76 23.59 -8.98
CA LYS A 420 -48.03 24.20 -7.67
C LYS A 420 -47.14 23.59 -6.58
N ASN A 421 -47.07 22.26 -6.50
CA ASN A 421 -46.27 21.56 -5.49
C ASN A 421 -44.77 21.88 -5.61
N ILE A 422 -44.21 21.88 -6.83
CA ILE A 422 -42.81 22.27 -7.07
C ILE A 422 -42.60 23.78 -6.81
N GLY A 423 -43.61 24.62 -7.05
CA GLY A 423 -43.60 26.04 -6.71
C GLY A 423 -43.46 26.32 -5.21
N VAL A 424 -44.15 25.53 -4.37
CA VAL A 424 -44.09 25.64 -2.90
C VAL A 424 -42.83 24.95 -2.35
N ALA A 425 -42.57 23.70 -2.73
CA ALA A 425 -41.41 22.94 -2.25
C ALA A 425 -40.08 23.58 -2.66
N GLY A 426 -40.01 24.18 -3.85
CA GLY A 426 -38.84 24.90 -4.35
C GLY A 426 -38.44 26.14 -3.54
N GLY A 427 -39.33 26.68 -2.71
CA GLY A 427 -39.00 27.74 -1.76
C GLY A 427 -38.30 27.24 -0.49
N MET A 428 -38.48 25.96 -0.14
CA MET A 428 -37.94 25.33 1.07
C MET A 428 -36.70 24.48 0.77
N GLY A 429 -35.76 25.07 0.02
CA GLY A 429 -34.51 24.42 -0.38
C GLY A 429 -33.54 24.22 0.79
N SER A 430 -33.70 23.14 1.54
CA SER A 430 -32.69 22.69 2.50
C SER A 430 -31.37 22.40 1.78
N SER A 431 -30.25 22.92 2.29
CA SER A 431 -28.92 22.64 1.74
C SER A 431 -28.55 21.17 1.95
N VAL A 432 -27.84 20.53 1.02
CA VAL A 432 -27.19 19.22 1.28
C VAL A 432 -26.12 19.34 2.36
N ALA A 433 -25.56 20.54 2.57
CA ALA A 433 -24.48 20.76 3.51
C ALA A 433 -24.69 21.96 4.44
N SER A 434 -24.29 21.79 5.70
CA SER A 434 -24.34 22.79 6.76
C SER A 434 -22.95 22.98 7.37
N ILE A 435 -22.60 24.22 7.69
CA ILE A 435 -21.36 24.50 8.45
C ILE A 435 -21.64 24.16 9.91
N VAL A 436 -20.79 23.34 10.50
CA VAL A 436 -20.80 23.01 11.94
C VAL A 436 -19.82 23.94 12.65
N ASP A 437 -18.57 23.93 12.23
CA ASP A 437 -17.50 24.79 12.75
C ASP A 437 -16.91 25.64 11.62
N ARG A 438 -16.75 26.93 11.84
CA ARG A 438 -15.98 27.79 10.93
C ARG A 438 -14.48 27.66 11.22
N ALA A 439 -13.66 27.81 10.18
CA ALA A 439 -12.22 27.77 10.33
C ALA A 439 -11.72 29.02 11.08
N GLU A 440 -11.04 28.81 12.19
CA GLU A 440 -10.33 29.86 12.93
C GLU A 440 -8.87 29.98 12.46
N PRO A 441 -8.20 31.15 12.63
CA PRO A 441 -6.77 31.28 12.41
C PRO A 441 -5.99 30.40 13.40
N PRO A 442 -5.19 29.42 12.95
CA PRO A 442 -4.52 28.49 13.86
C PRO A 442 -3.41 29.18 14.67
N GLY A 443 -3.43 29.01 16.00
CA GLY A 443 -2.48 29.61 16.93
C GLY A 443 -1.03 29.10 16.86
N GLY A 444 -0.71 28.21 15.91
CA GLY A 444 0.63 27.69 15.70
C GLY A 444 0.85 27.13 14.29
N PRO A 445 2.10 26.99 13.83
CA PRO A 445 2.42 26.43 12.53
C PRO A 445 2.14 24.92 12.49
N PHE A 446 1.59 24.45 11.37
CA PHE A 446 1.43 23.02 11.06
C PHE A 446 2.72 22.39 10.52
N SER A 447 3.57 23.19 9.87
CA SER A 447 4.93 22.78 9.51
C SER A 447 5.87 24.00 9.42
N PRO A 448 7.19 23.83 9.64
CA PRO A 448 7.89 22.58 9.97
C PRO A 448 7.67 22.13 11.43
N ASN A 449 7.61 20.81 11.65
CA ASN A 449 7.45 20.25 13.00
C ASN A 449 8.82 20.02 13.64
N LEU A 450 9.23 20.93 14.53
CA LEU A 450 10.54 20.92 15.18
C LEU A 450 10.87 19.57 15.83
N THR A 451 9.93 18.96 16.55
CA THR A 451 10.11 17.65 17.20
C THR A 451 10.37 16.53 16.19
N SER A 452 9.65 16.48 15.07
CA SER A 452 9.84 15.47 14.03
C SER A 452 11.17 15.64 13.31
N ASN A 453 11.53 16.88 12.96
CA ASN A 453 12.82 17.19 12.34
C ASN A 453 13.99 16.84 13.28
N LEU A 454 13.85 17.12 14.58
CA LEU A 454 14.85 16.79 15.61
C LEU A 454 15.05 15.28 15.75
N LEU A 455 13.96 14.49 15.78
CA LEU A 455 14.03 13.03 15.85
C LEU A 455 14.71 12.42 14.61
N ILE A 456 14.40 12.93 13.41
CA ILE A 456 15.06 12.52 12.16
C ILE A 456 16.56 12.87 12.22
N ALA A 457 16.92 14.05 12.72
CA ALA A 457 18.30 14.49 12.86
C ALA A 457 19.10 13.66 13.88
N ILE A 458 18.49 13.31 15.02
CA ILE A 458 19.10 12.43 16.03
C ILE A 458 19.34 11.04 15.44
N PHE A 459 18.35 10.47 14.75
CA PHE A 459 18.48 9.14 14.13
C PHE A 459 19.58 9.12 13.06
N MET A 460 19.56 10.08 12.14
CA MET A 460 20.52 10.17 11.03
C MET A 460 21.94 10.50 11.52
N GLY A 461 22.07 11.43 12.47
CA GLY A 461 23.33 11.75 13.14
C GLY A 461 23.90 10.59 13.95
N SER A 462 23.04 9.77 14.56
CA SER A 462 23.47 8.54 15.25
C SER A 462 24.01 7.51 14.25
N ALA A 463 23.31 7.28 13.15
CA ALA A 463 23.75 6.35 12.10
C ALA A 463 25.10 6.77 11.50
N ILE A 464 25.26 8.06 11.15
CA ILE A 464 26.51 8.62 10.62
C ILE A 464 27.63 8.56 11.67
N GLY A 465 27.35 8.93 12.92
CA GLY A 465 28.33 8.91 14.02
C GLY A 465 28.84 7.51 14.32
N ILE A 466 27.95 6.51 14.34
CA ILE A 466 28.30 5.09 14.49
C ILE A 466 29.13 4.61 13.30
N GLY A 467 28.69 4.88 12.06
CA GLY A 467 29.43 4.50 10.86
C GLY A 467 30.85 5.09 10.83
N LEU A 468 30.99 6.37 11.21
CA LEU A 468 32.29 7.03 11.30
C LEU A 468 33.16 6.47 12.43
N ALA A 469 32.60 6.11 13.58
CA ALA A 469 33.31 5.43 14.65
C ALA A 469 33.89 4.07 14.21
N PHE A 470 33.10 3.26 13.49
CA PHE A 470 33.58 2.01 12.91
C PHE A 470 34.66 2.23 11.84
N LEU A 471 34.49 3.23 10.96
CA LEU A 471 35.46 3.56 9.92
C LEU A 471 36.81 4.00 10.50
N VAL A 472 36.81 4.82 11.55
CA VAL A 472 38.05 5.26 12.22
C VAL A 472 38.71 4.10 12.99
N GLU A 473 37.94 3.21 13.62
CA GLU A 473 38.51 2.01 14.25
C GLU A 473 39.14 1.06 13.22
N PHE A 474 38.50 0.86 12.06
CA PHE A 474 38.99 -0.02 10.99
C PHE A 474 40.32 0.46 10.38
N ILE A 475 40.58 1.77 10.40
CA ILE A 475 41.84 2.38 9.95
C ILE A 475 42.96 2.23 11.02
N ASP A 476 42.62 2.00 12.29
CA ASP A 476 43.54 1.90 13.43
C ASP A 476 44.01 0.44 13.67
N ASP A 477 44.71 -0.13 12.69
CA ASP A 477 45.35 -1.45 12.78
C ASP A 477 46.68 -1.42 13.56
N THR A 478 46.61 -0.94 14.80
CA THR A 478 47.67 -1.03 15.81
C THR A 478 47.47 -2.25 16.73
N ILE A 479 48.51 -2.61 17.49
CA ILE A 479 48.45 -3.68 18.50
C ILE A 479 47.98 -3.07 19.83
N LYS A 480 46.82 -3.48 20.34
CA LYS A 480 46.18 -2.87 21.53
C LYS A 480 46.13 -3.83 22.73
N SER A 481 46.26 -5.13 22.49
CA SER A 481 46.09 -6.21 23.46
C SER A 481 47.07 -7.37 23.23
N PRO A 482 47.27 -8.27 24.22
CA PRO A 482 48.06 -9.50 24.01
C PRO A 482 47.46 -10.44 22.95
N ASP A 483 46.14 -10.45 22.78
CA ASP A 483 45.48 -11.24 21.73
C ASP A 483 45.87 -10.76 20.33
N ASP A 484 46.02 -9.45 20.14
CA ASP A 484 46.44 -8.85 18.88
C ASP A 484 47.82 -9.35 18.45
N ILE A 485 48.72 -9.66 19.40
CA ILE A 485 50.05 -10.19 19.08
C ILE A 485 49.92 -11.54 18.35
N ARG A 486 49.15 -12.49 18.92
CA ARG A 486 48.90 -13.79 18.29
C ARG A 486 48.10 -13.64 16.99
N LYS A 487 47.01 -12.86 17.00
CA LYS A 487 46.09 -12.71 15.86
C LYS A 487 46.67 -11.92 14.67
N LYS A 488 47.50 -10.89 14.93
CA LYS A 488 47.98 -9.96 13.89
C LYS A 488 49.42 -10.21 13.43
N ILE A 489 50.29 -10.71 14.31
CA ILE A 489 51.74 -10.85 14.05
C ILE A 489 52.18 -12.34 14.01
N ASN A 490 51.36 -13.26 14.53
CA ASN A 490 51.69 -14.70 14.61
C ASN A 490 53.01 -14.98 15.34
N VAL A 491 53.09 -14.46 16.57
CA VAL A 491 54.09 -14.78 17.60
C VAL A 491 53.39 -15.01 18.95
N THR A 492 54.03 -15.74 19.87
CA THR A 492 53.48 -16.01 21.20
C THR A 492 53.51 -14.73 22.07
N PRO A 493 52.40 -14.30 22.68
CA PRO A 493 52.44 -13.24 23.69
C PRO A 493 53.06 -13.80 24.99
N LEU A 494 54.20 -13.23 25.40
CA LEU A 494 54.92 -13.61 26.63
C LEU A 494 54.43 -12.84 27.86
N GLY A 495 53.80 -11.68 27.67
CA GLY A 495 53.20 -10.89 28.75
C GLY A 495 52.88 -9.46 28.35
N ALA A 496 52.32 -8.71 29.29
CA ALA A 496 51.96 -7.30 29.12
C ALA A 496 52.46 -6.46 30.30
N ILE A 497 53.25 -5.43 30.00
CA ILE A 497 53.82 -4.52 31.00
C ILE A 497 52.98 -3.22 31.02
N PRO A 498 52.40 -2.83 32.16
CA PRO A 498 51.57 -1.62 32.26
C PRO A 498 52.39 -0.33 32.13
N VAL A 499 51.72 0.79 31.88
CA VAL A 499 52.32 2.13 32.00
C VAL A 499 52.62 2.44 33.47
N VAL A 500 53.84 2.89 33.76
CA VAL A 500 54.26 3.35 35.10
C VAL A 500 53.51 4.63 35.50
N GLY A 501 53.16 4.75 36.79
CA GLY A 501 52.54 5.97 37.33
C GLY A 501 53.46 7.19 37.19
N ARG A 502 52.85 8.39 37.07
CA ARG A 502 53.54 9.68 36.79
C ARG A 502 54.73 10.02 37.73
N ASN A 503 54.80 9.42 38.93
CA ASN A 503 55.71 9.82 40.00
C ASN A 503 56.78 8.77 40.35
N VAL A 504 56.87 7.63 39.65
CA VAL A 504 57.83 6.55 39.95
C VAL A 504 58.72 6.32 38.74
N THR A 505 60.04 6.20 38.92
CA THR A 505 60.91 5.86 37.79
C THR A 505 60.74 4.38 37.43
N LEU A 506 60.92 4.08 36.14
CA LEU A 506 60.71 2.74 35.63
C LEU A 506 61.77 1.75 36.16
N TYR A 507 62.95 2.23 36.60
CA TYR A 507 64.00 1.42 37.22
C TYR A 507 63.69 1.07 38.69
N ASP A 508 63.12 2.00 39.44
CA ASP A 508 62.73 1.76 40.84
C ASP A 508 61.57 0.75 40.90
N ALA A 509 60.57 0.93 40.02
CA ALA A 509 59.44 0.02 39.88
C ALA A 509 59.81 -1.40 39.36
N ILE A 510 61.01 -1.59 38.82
CA ILE A 510 61.60 -2.91 38.49
C ILE A 510 62.39 -3.49 39.68
N SER A 511 62.92 -2.61 40.54
CA SER A 511 63.77 -2.99 41.67
C SER A 511 62.93 -3.41 42.89
N GLU A 512 61.80 -2.74 43.12
CA GLU A 512 60.81 -3.05 44.16
C GLU A 512 60.09 -4.39 43.89
N PRO A 513 60.25 -5.44 44.73
CA PRO A 513 59.67 -6.76 44.45
C PRO A 513 58.14 -6.79 44.44
N GLN A 514 57.48 -5.93 45.24
CA GLN A 514 56.02 -5.90 45.40
C GLN A 514 55.32 -5.02 44.35
N ASN A 515 56.06 -4.43 43.41
CA ASN A 515 55.52 -3.52 42.42
C ASN A 515 54.82 -4.31 41.29
N PRO A 516 53.60 -3.93 40.85
CA PRO A 516 52.91 -4.62 39.75
C PRO A 516 53.70 -4.72 38.44
N ILE A 517 54.70 -3.86 38.24
CA ILE A 517 55.62 -3.93 37.09
C ILE A 517 56.65 -5.06 37.28
N ALA A 518 57.18 -5.24 38.48
CA ALA A 518 58.09 -6.35 38.80
C ALA A 518 57.38 -7.71 38.67
N GLU A 519 56.13 -7.82 39.16
CA GLU A 519 55.29 -9.03 38.99
C GLU A 519 54.97 -9.32 37.51
N ALA A 520 54.71 -8.28 36.71
CA ALA A 520 54.51 -8.43 35.27
C ALA A 520 55.78 -8.94 34.55
N TYR A 521 56.97 -8.50 34.98
CA TYR A 521 58.24 -9.03 34.47
C TYR A 521 58.57 -10.44 35.01
N LEU A 522 58.21 -10.76 36.25
CA LEU A 522 58.33 -12.11 36.80
C LEU A 522 57.49 -13.11 36.00
N SER A 523 56.27 -12.71 35.64
CA SER A 523 55.38 -13.47 34.75
C SER A 523 55.98 -13.68 33.36
N VAL A 524 56.60 -12.63 32.79
CA VAL A 524 57.33 -12.71 31.50
C VAL A 524 58.52 -13.66 31.58
N CYS A 525 59.33 -13.62 32.64
CA CYS A 525 60.47 -14.53 32.82
C CYS A 525 60.01 -15.98 32.86
N THR A 526 58.94 -16.28 33.61
CA THR A 526 58.34 -17.63 33.62
C THR A 526 57.76 -18.01 32.25
N ALA A 527 57.16 -17.08 31.51
CA ALA A 527 56.69 -17.35 30.14
C ALA A 527 57.84 -17.61 29.15
N ILE A 528 59.02 -17.01 29.36
CA ILE A 528 60.24 -17.28 28.58
C ILE A 528 60.78 -18.68 28.90
N GLU A 529 60.84 -19.08 30.17
CA GLU A 529 61.27 -20.43 30.59
C GLU A 529 60.42 -21.56 29.96
N PHE A 530 59.13 -21.29 29.70
CA PHE A 530 58.21 -22.22 29.02
C PHE A 530 58.09 -22.01 27.49
N ALA A 531 58.75 -21.01 26.90
CA ALA A 531 58.66 -20.75 25.45
C ALA A 531 59.53 -21.69 24.61
N THR A 532 60.48 -22.38 25.24
CA THR A 532 61.55 -23.17 24.62
C THR A 532 61.58 -24.58 25.19
N ALA A 533 61.62 -25.59 24.32
CA ALA A 533 61.52 -27.00 24.71
C ALA A 533 62.73 -27.53 25.53
N ALA A 534 63.84 -26.79 25.56
CA ALA A 534 65.04 -27.11 26.34
C ALA A 534 65.10 -26.41 27.72
N GLY A 535 64.08 -25.62 28.07
CA GLY A 535 64.13 -24.69 29.21
C GLY A 535 64.69 -23.33 28.81
N LEU A 536 65.17 -22.55 29.79
CA LEU A 536 65.69 -21.18 29.60
C LEU A 536 66.83 -21.15 28.56
N PRO A 537 66.71 -20.42 27.44
CA PRO A 537 67.79 -20.29 26.46
C PRO A 537 68.96 -19.49 27.04
N LYS A 538 70.18 -19.88 26.68
CA LYS A 538 71.43 -19.28 27.16
C LYS A 538 71.63 -17.84 26.69
N SER A 539 71.13 -17.48 25.51
CA SER A 539 71.20 -16.11 25.01
C SER A 539 69.86 -15.61 24.45
N ILE A 540 69.48 -14.41 24.88
CA ILE A 540 68.22 -13.75 24.51
C ILE A 540 68.52 -12.38 23.91
N LEU A 541 68.21 -12.22 22.62
CA LEU A 541 68.17 -10.92 21.97
C LEU A 541 66.89 -10.17 22.32
N MET A 542 67.01 -8.91 22.75
CA MET A 542 65.91 -7.99 22.99
C MET A 542 65.79 -7.02 21.80
N ALA A 543 64.75 -7.20 20.98
CA ALA A 543 64.57 -6.46 19.73
C ALA A 543 63.21 -5.74 19.67
N SER A 544 63.11 -4.60 18.98
CA SER A 544 61.85 -3.88 18.74
C SER A 544 61.75 -3.38 17.29
N ALA A 545 60.56 -3.00 16.82
CA ALA A 545 60.43 -2.43 15.47
C ALA A 545 61.01 -1.02 15.38
N ARG A 546 60.75 -0.19 16.41
CA ARG A 546 61.12 1.23 16.47
C ARG A 546 61.84 1.57 17.78
N ALA A 547 62.57 2.68 17.75
CA ALA A 547 63.18 3.26 18.94
C ALA A 547 62.11 3.64 19.99
N GLY A 548 62.43 3.43 21.26
CA GLY A 548 61.61 3.87 22.39
C GLY A 548 60.51 2.91 22.85
N GLU A 549 60.33 1.73 22.23
CA GLU A 549 59.28 0.76 22.59
C GLU A 549 59.46 0.07 23.96
N GLY A 550 60.49 0.44 24.75
CA GLY A 550 60.73 -0.08 26.11
C GLY A 550 61.82 -1.15 26.19
N LYS A 551 62.26 -1.66 25.04
CA LYS A 551 63.34 -2.63 24.80
C LYS A 551 64.42 -2.73 25.91
N SER A 552 65.25 -1.70 26.06
CA SER A 552 66.36 -1.65 27.04
C SER A 552 65.90 -1.72 28.49
N SER A 553 64.71 -1.19 28.79
CA SER A 553 64.13 -1.31 30.11
C SER A 553 63.60 -2.72 30.39
N SER A 554 63.07 -3.41 29.37
CA SER A 554 62.67 -4.81 29.48
C SER A 554 63.88 -5.75 29.56
N ALA A 555 64.96 -5.46 28.82
CA ALA A 555 66.23 -6.17 28.92
C ALA A 555 66.79 -6.13 30.34
N PHE A 556 66.88 -4.93 30.93
CA PHE A 556 67.28 -4.74 32.31
C PHE A 556 66.33 -5.42 33.32
N ALA A 557 65.02 -5.34 33.12
CA ALA A 557 64.05 -5.97 34.02
C ALA A 557 64.19 -7.49 34.08
N ILE A 558 64.26 -8.12 32.91
CA ILE A 558 64.41 -9.58 32.76
C ILE A 558 65.76 -10.02 33.34
N ALA A 559 66.84 -9.25 33.09
CA ALA A 559 68.15 -9.51 33.68
C ALA A 559 68.15 -9.46 35.21
N ASN A 560 67.53 -8.43 35.80
CA ASN A 560 67.40 -8.28 37.25
C ASN A 560 66.55 -9.41 37.87
N VAL A 561 65.45 -9.81 37.23
CA VAL A 561 64.60 -10.92 37.73
C VAL A 561 65.37 -12.24 37.73
N PHE A 562 66.10 -12.59 36.66
CA PHE A 562 66.88 -13.82 36.62
C PHE A 562 68.10 -13.80 37.57
N ALA A 563 68.81 -12.67 37.68
CA ALA A 563 69.91 -12.52 38.63
C ALA A 563 69.44 -12.68 40.10
N ARG A 564 68.26 -12.15 40.42
CA ARG A 564 67.59 -12.33 41.73
C ARG A 564 67.05 -13.76 41.96
N ARG A 565 66.88 -14.58 40.91
CA ARG A 565 66.61 -16.03 41.04
C ARG A 565 67.88 -16.85 41.31
N GLY A 566 69.06 -16.23 41.31
CA GLY A 566 70.35 -16.87 41.62
C GLY A 566 71.20 -17.22 40.40
N LEU A 567 70.72 -16.96 39.18
CA LEU A 567 71.48 -17.19 37.95
C LEU A 567 72.56 -16.11 37.76
N SER A 568 73.71 -16.48 37.21
CA SER A 568 74.70 -15.51 36.74
C SER A 568 74.25 -14.93 35.38
N VAL A 569 73.96 -13.63 35.36
CA VAL A 569 73.41 -12.94 34.17
C VAL A 569 74.36 -11.88 33.65
N LEU A 570 74.63 -11.89 32.35
CA LEU A 570 75.32 -10.82 31.64
C LEU A 570 74.34 -10.04 30.75
N LEU A 571 74.20 -8.74 30.99
CA LEU A 571 73.50 -7.82 30.10
C LEU A 571 74.52 -7.15 29.16
N ILE A 572 74.27 -7.16 27.85
CA ILE A 572 75.13 -6.56 26.81
C ILE A 572 74.37 -5.41 26.14
N ASP A 573 74.91 -4.18 26.21
CA ASP A 573 74.38 -3.04 25.44
C ASP A 573 74.97 -3.05 24.02
N ALA A 574 74.23 -3.65 23.09
CA ALA A 574 74.58 -3.71 21.67
C ALA A 574 73.89 -2.62 20.83
N ASP A 575 73.14 -1.69 21.43
CA ASP A 575 72.56 -0.52 20.76
C ASP A 575 73.64 0.57 20.60
N MET A 576 74.70 0.24 19.87
CA MET A 576 75.86 1.09 19.60
C MET A 576 75.52 2.44 18.94
N ARG A 577 74.27 2.63 18.49
CA ARG A 577 73.78 3.87 17.88
C ARG A 577 73.15 4.80 18.92
N LYS A 578 72.51 4.25 19.96
CA LYS A 578 71.92 4.99 21.09
C LYS A 578 72.12 4.21 22.40
N PRO A 579 73.38 4.07 22.87
CA PRO A 579 73.69 3.29 24.06
C PRO A 579 72.93 3.84 25.26
N THR A 580 72.19 2.96 25.91
CA THR A 580 71.27 3.30 27.00
C THR A 580 71.90 3.04 28.37
N PHE A 581 72.87 2.14 28.44
CA PHE A 581 73.59 1.82 29.66
C PHE A 581 74.92 2.57 29.70
N LYS A 582 75.02 3.53 30.62
CA LYS A 582 76.26 4.30 30.85
C LYS A 582 76.93 3.82 32.14
N VAL A 583 78.24 3.65 32.08
CA VAL A 583 79.09 3.41 33.25
C VAL A 583 79.85 4.70 33.53
N ASN A 584 79.89 5.12 34.79
CA ASN A 584 80.74 6.24 35.22
C ASN A 584 82.17 5.71 35.39
N ALA A 585 82.97 5.75 34.32
CA ALA A 585 84.41 5.61 34.47
C ALA A 585 84.95 6.86 35.18
N GLY A 586 85.65 6.68 36.31
CA GLY A 586 86.36 7.77 36.98
C GLY A 586 87.47 8.35 36.11
N ASP A 587 87.77 9.63 36.28
CA ASP A 587 88.74 10.36 35.44
C ASP A 587 90.08 9.62 35.33
N GLY A 588 90.44 9.25 34.10
CA GLY A 588 91.69 8.56 33.76
C GLY A 588 91.57 7.04 33.53
N GLN A 589 90.45 6.40 33.85
CA GLN A 589 90.23 4.98 33.48
C GLN A 589 89.88 4.83 31.99
N PRO A 590 90.41 3.83 31.27
CA PRO A 590 90.02 3.57 29.88
C PRO A 590 88.56 3.12 29.83
N VAL A 591 87.73 3.78 29.01
CA VAL A 591 86.30 3.43 28.86
C VAL A 591 86.18 2.05 28.20
N THR A 592 85.82 1.06 29.01
CA THR A 592 85.60 -0.33 28.60
C THR A 592 84.23 -0.53 27.94
N GLY A 593 84.10 -1.55 27.09
CA GLY A 593 82.83 -1.94 26.50
C GLY A 593 82.96 -2.76 25.21
N LEU A 594 81.81 -3.16 24.67
CA LEU A 594 81.66 -4.03 23.52
C LEU A 594 82.38 -3.53 22.27
N ALA A 595 82.34 -2.22 21.98
CA ALA A 595 83.03 -1.64 20.82
C ALA A 595 84.55 -1.90 20.86
N ASN A 596 85.18 -1.82 22.03
CA ASN A 596 86.62 -2.06 22.18
C ASN A 596 86.96 -3.56 22.21
N LEU A 597 86.07 -4.41 22.73
CA LEU A 597 86.23 -5.87 22.72
C LEU A 597 86.13 -6.46 21.29
N LEU A 598 85.42 -5.77 20.38
CA LEU A 598 85.32 -6.11 18.96
C LEU A 598 86.52 -5.61 18.13
N THR A 599 87.25 -4.58 18.59
CA THR A 599 88.41 -4.01 17.90
C THR A 599 89.76 -4.34 18.54
N SER A 600 89.79 -5.20 19.57
CA SER A 600 91.02 -5.61 20.25
C SER A 600 90.97 -7.03 20.80
N ASP A 601 92.14 -7.65 20.95
CA ASP A 601 92.31 -9.00 21.51
C ASP A 601 92.27 -9.04 23.06
N ALA A 602 91.78 -7.97 23.69
CA ALA A 602 91.63 -7.92 25.14
C ALA A 602 90.65 -9.01 25.66
N PRO A 603 90.89 -9.57 26.86
CA PRO A 603 90.05 -10.64 27.40
C PRO A 603 88.68 -10.12 27.83
N LEU A 604 87.60 -10.84 27.51
CA LEU A 604 86.21 -10.49 27.86
C LEU A 604 86.05 -9.96 29.30
N ARG A 605 86.68 -10.62 30.28
CA ARG A 605 86.62 -10.25 31.71
C ARG A 605 87.12 -8.82 32.03
N SER A 606 87.99 -8.22 31.22
CA SER A 606 88.45 -6.84 31.45
C SER A 606 87.47 -5.77 30.93
N HIS A 607 86.43 -6.17 30.19
CA HIS A 607 85.43 -5.25 29.63
C HIS A 607 84.03 -5.37 30.27
N VAL A 608 83.83 -6.34 31.16
CA VAL A 608 82.58 -6.52 31.90
C VAL A 608 82.65 -5.80 33.25
N THR A 609 81.61 -5.03 33.56
CA THR A 609 81.45 -4.29 34.82
C THR A 609 80.41 -5.00 35.71
N ALA A 610 80.73 -5.23 36.98
CA ALA A 610 79.73 -5.71 37.95
C ALA A 610 78.69 -4.61 38.24
N THR A 611 77.41 -4.95 38.37
CA THR A 611 76.38 -3.96 38.72
C THR A 611 76.08 -3.93 40.22
N LYS A 612 75.29 -2.95 40.67
CA LYS A 612 74.80 -2.89 42.06
C LYS A 612 73.82 -4.01 42.45
N PHE A 613 73.49 -4.92 41.54
CA PHE A 613 72.60 -6.05 41.76
C PHE A 613 73.43 -7.34 41.77
N ALA A 614 73.27 -8.16 42.80
CA ALA A 614 73.97 -9.45 42.91
C ALA A 614 73.68 -10.33 41.69
N ASN A 615 74.71 -11.05 41.24
CA ASN A 615 74.70 -11.94 40.06
C ASN A 615 74.44 -11.24 38.69
N LEU A 616 74.29 -9.92 38.63
CA LEU A 616 74.10 -9.18 37.38
C LEU A 616 75.37 -8.42 36.96
N SER A 617 75.94 -8.82 35.83
CA SER A 617 77.05 -8.17 35.13
C SER A 617 76.54 -7.34 33.93
N LEU A 618 77.29 -6.31 33.55
CA LEU A 618 77.02 -5.45 32.39
C LEU A 618 78.27 -5.37 31.48
N LEU A 619 78.11 -5.69 30.20
CA LEU A 619 79.02 -5.29 29.13
C LEU A 619 78.43 -4.05 28.43
N PRO A 620 78.87 -2.83 28.77
CA PRO A 620 78.34 -1.61 28.15
C PRO A 620 78.82 -1.50 26.69
N CYS A 621 78.20 -0.61 25.90
CA CYS A 621 78.65 -0.33 24.53
C CYS A 621 80.12 0.13 24.47
N GLY A 622 80.56 0.95 25.44
CA GLY A 622 81.83 1.65 25.41
C GLY A 622 81.74 2.93 24.55
N HIS A 623 82.75 3.18 23.71
CA HIS A 623 82.71 4.26 22.72
C HIS A 623 81.64 3.97 21.65
N ILE A 624 81.12 5.01 20.99
CA ILE A 624 80.29 4.84 19.78
C ILE A 624 81.23 4.67 18.56
N PRO A 625 81.23 3.51 17.87
CA PRO A 625 82.10 3.30 16.72
C PRO A 625 81.50 3.91 15.43
N PRO A 626 82.33 4.19 14.40
CA PRO A 626 81.85 4.76 13.14
C PRO A 626 80.94 3.80 12.34
N ASN A 627 81.26 2.50 12.32
CA ASN A 627 80.51 1.47 11.60
C ASN A 627 79.93 0.38 12.54
N PRO A 628 78.85 0.65 13.30
CA PRO A 628 78.25 -0.33 14.21
C PRO A 628 77.84 -1.66 13.56
N ALA A 629 77.19 -1.60 12.40
CA ALA A 629 76.65 -2.79 11.72
C ALA A 629 77.74 -3.79 11.31
N GLU A 630 78.89 -3.27 10.87
CA GLU A 630 80.03 -4.06 10.40
C GLU A 630 80.68 -4.81 11.57
N LEU A 631 80.95 -4.11 12.68
CA LEU A 631 81.51 -4.71 13.91
C LEU A 631 80.59 -5.78 14.49
N LEU A 632 79.27 -5.52 14.56
CA LEU A 632 78.28 -6.49 15.05
C LEU A 632 78.09 -7.69 14.10
N SER A 633 78.52 -7.59 12.83
CA SER A 633 78.51 -8.69 11.85
C SER A 633 79.80 -9.51 11.78
N SER A 634 80.84 -9.10 12.52
CA SER A 634 82.12 -9.80 12.56
C SER A 634 82.03 -11.20 13.17
N SER A 635 82.95 -12.10 12.80
CA SER A 635 83.15 -13.37 13.50
C SER A 635 83.44 -13.17 14.98
N ARG A 636 84.23 -12.15 15.31
CA ARG A 636 84.56 -11.75 16.68
C ARG A 636 83.32 -11.52 17.56
N MET A 637 82.22 -10.98 17.01
CA MET A 637 80.96 -10.84 17.77
C MET A 637 80.35 -12.19 18.16
N ARG A 638 80.37 -13.17 17.24
CA ARG A 638 79.92 -14.55 17.51
C ARG A 638 80.83 -15.24 18.53
N ASP A 639 82.15 -15.06 18.41
CA ASP A 639 83.13 -15.62 19.35
C ASP A 639 82.97 -15.03 20.76
N ILE A 640 82.60 -13.73 20.86
CA ILE A 640 82.28 -13.08 22.13
C ILE A 640 80.99 -13.65 22.74
N ILE A 641 79.92 -13.81 21.96
CA ILE A 641 78.65 -14.37 22.46
C ILE A 641 78.87 -15.80 22.98
N ALA A 642 79.58 -16.65 22.23
CA ALA A 642 79.91 -18.01 22.67
C ALA A 642 80.77 -18.05 23.95
N GLN A 643 81.70 -17.10 24.12
CA GLN A 643 82.47 -16.94 25.37
C GLN A 643 81.58 -16.49 26.55
N CYS A 644 80.59 -15.64 26.30
CA CYS A 644 79.62 -15.23 27.31
C CYS A 644 78.71 -16.41 27.73
N GLU A 645 78.20 -17.19 26.78
CA GLU A 645 77.35 -18.38 27.01
C GLU A 645 78.08 -19.54 27.73
N ALA A 646 79.41 -19.52 27.74
CA ALA A 646 80.25 -20.43 28.50
C ALA A 646 80.64 -19.90 29.90
N GLY A 647 80.49 -18.60 30.15
CA GLY A 647 80.88 -17.93 31.39
C GLY A 647 79.72 -17.45 32.27
N TYR A 648 78.49 -17.47 31.76
CA TYR A 648 77.26 -17.04 32.41
C TYR A 648 76.12 -18.03 32.14
N ASP A 649 75.17 -18.13 33.07
CA ASP A 649 73.97 -18.96 32.90
C ASP A 649 72.99 -18.36 31.89
N LEU A 650 72.97 -17.02 31.79
CA LEU A 650 72.12 -16.27 30.86
C LEU A 650 72.81 -15.00 30.32
N VAL A 651 72.73 -14.80 29.01
CA VAL A 651 73.22 -13.61 28.31
C VAL A 651 72.03 -12.87 27.69
N ILE A 652 71.83 -11.60 28.02
CA ILE A 652 70.76 -10.76 27.46
C ILE A 652 71.39 -9.66 26.61
N VAL A 653 71.00 -9.56 25.34
CA VAL A 653 71.61 -8.64 24.37
C VAL A 653 70.59 -7.57 23.96
N ASP A 654 70.88 -6.30 24.24
CA ASP A 654 69.99 -5.18 23.92
C ASP A 654 70.28 -4.64 22.51
N ALA A 655 69.45 -5.00 21.52
CA ALA A 655 69.73 -4.74 20.10
C ALA A 655 69.17 -3.39 19.62
N PRO A 656 69.75 -2.69 18.64
CA PRO A 656 69.10 -1.49 18.08
C PRO A 656 67.78 -1.85 17.35
N PRO A 657 66.90 -0.87 17.04
CA PRO A 657 65.61 -1.14 16.40
C PRO A 657 65.72 -1.83 15.04
N VAL A 658 64.86 -2.80 14.77
CA VAL A 658 64.92 -3.63 13.56
C VAL A 658 64.63 -2.84 12.29
N LEU A 659 63.62 -1.97 12.27
CA LEU A 659 63.22 -1.27 11.04
C LEU A 659 64.26 -0.20 10.64
N GLY A 660 64.81 -0.35 9.43
CA GLY A 660 65.82 0.54 8.86
C GLY A 660 67.27 0.18 9.17
N LEU A 661 67.53 -0.83 10.01
CA LEU A 661 68.89 -1.28 10.38
C LEU A 661 69.10 -2.77 10.07
N ALA A 662 70.35 -3.20 9.92
CA ALA A 662 70.75 -4.59 9.70
C ALA A 662 71.19 -5.30 11.00
N ASP A 663 71.65 -4.49 11.95
CA ASP A 663 72.31 -4.83 13.21
C ASP A 663 71.54 -5.88 14.04
N ALA A 664 70.24 -5.68 14.29
CA ALA A 664 69.44 -6.59 15.11
C ALA A 664 69.09 -7.93 14.42
N PRO A 665 68.70 -7.97 13.13
CA PRO A 665 68.69 -9.21 12.34
C PRO A 665 70.01 -10.00 12.45
N VAL A 666 71.15 -9.35 12.26
CA VAL A 666 72.48 -9.99 12.39
C VAL A 666 72.68 -10.60 13.78
N LEU A 667 72.45 -9.84 14.85
CA LEU A 667 72.53 -10.35 16.22
C LEU A 667 71.54 -11.48 16.51
N SER A 668 70.36 -11.47 15.89
CA SER A 668 69.35 -12.53 16.08
C SER A 668 69.79 -13.89 15.51
N SER A 669 70.72 -13.89 14.56
CA SER A 669 71.38 -15.10 14.04
C SER A 669 72.51 -15.63 14.95
N MET A 670 72.87 -14.88 16.00
CA MET A 670 73.95 -15.21 16.94
C MET A 670 73.46 -15.54 18.35
N CYS A 671 72.18 -15.31 18.66
CA CYS A 671 71.57 -15.66 19.95
C CYS A 671 70.60 -16.84 19.79
N GLU A 672 70.49 -17.69 20.81
CA GLU A 672 69.61 -18.86 20.82
C GLU A 672 68.13 -18.47 20.68
N ALA A 673 67.71 -17.38 21.32
CA ALA A 673 66.36 -16.86 21.29
C ALA A 673 66.29 -15.34 21.04
N THR A 674 65.16 -14.88 20.53
CA THR A 674 64.83 -13.45 20.37
C THR A 674 63.45 -13.16 20.96
N VAL A 675 63.39 -12.18 21.85
CA VAL A 675 62.16 -11.63 22.45
C VAL A 675 61.84 -10.28 21.81
N PHE A 676 60.66 -10.18 21.21
CA PHE A 676 60.25 -9.00 20.46
C PHE A 676 59.40 -8.03 21.30
N ILE A 677 59.74 -6.75 21.28
CA ILE A 677 59.17 -5.73 22.17
C ILE A 677 58.28 -4.79 21.36
N ILE A 678 56.98 -4.80 21.70
CA ILE A 678 55.93 -4.05 21.01
C ILE A 678 55.35 -3.01 21.96
N GLN A 679 55.33 -1.73 21.56
CA GLN A 679 54.59 -0.72 22.31
C GLN A 679 53.10 -0.73 21.93
N ALA A 680 52.23 -0.82 22.94
CA ALA A 680 50.78 -0.73 22.76
C ALA A 680 50.35 0.55 22.04
N SER A 681 49.45 0.40 21.06
CA SER A 681 48.85 1.45 20.22
C SER A 681 49.83 2.32 19.42
N ALA A 682 51.10 1.95 19.29
CA ALA A 682 52.14 2.81 18.71
C ALA A 682 52.53 2.46 17.27
N VAL A 683 52.65 1.16 16.94
CA VAL A 683 53.12 0.71 15.63
C VAL A 683 52.00 -0.05 14.91
N ARG A 684 51.83 0.24 13.62
CA ARG A 684 50.83 -0.43 12.76
C ARG A 684 51.31 -1.84 12.37
N ARG A 685 50.36 -2.76 12.23
CA ARG A 685 50.60 -4.18 11.92
C ARG A 685 51.64 -4.46 10.81
N PRO A 686 51.63 -3.81 9.62
CA PRO A 686 52.56 -4.17 8.55
C PRO A 686 54.04 -3.95 8.93
N ALA A 687 54.31 -2.89 9.70
CA ALA A 687 55.65 -2.59 10.19
C ALA A 687 56.10 -3.56 11.30
N MET A 688 55.16 -4.08 12.11
CA MET A 688 55.43 -5.11 13.11
C MET A 688 55.76 -6.47 12.45
N VAL A 689 54.95 -6.86 11.46
CA VAL A 689 55.11 -8.10 10.69
C VAL A 689 56.46 -8.08 9.96
N SER A 690 56.76 -7.02 9.21
CA SER A 690 58.04 -6.88 8.50
C SER A 690 59.27 -6.90 9.43
N ALA A 691 59.16 -6.40 10.67
CA ALA A 691 60.24 -6.49 11.65
C ALA A 691 60.46 -7.94 12.12
N VAL A 692 59.40 -8.68 12.44
CA VAL A 692 59.48 -10.10 12.84
C VAL A 692 59.94 -11.00 11.69
N GLU A 693 59.49 -10.73 10.46
CA GLU A 693 59.93 -11.42 9.25
C GLU A 693 61.43 -11.22 9.00
N ARG A 694 61.98 -10.00 9.19
CA ARG A 694 63.42 -9.75 9.02
C ARG A 694 64.30 -10.42 10.08
N LEU A 695 63.81 -10.58 11.31
CA LEU A 695 64.48 -11.39 12.36
C LEU A 695 64.46 -12.88 11.98
N ARG A 696 63.32 -13.40 11.52
CA ARG A 696 63.21 -14.81 11.07
C ARG A 696 64.04 -15.08 9.81
N ALA A 697 64.09 -14.16 8.86
CA ALA A 697 64.81 -14.30 7.59
C ALA A 697 66.35 -14.26 7.74
N SER A 698 66.85 -13.73 8.86
CA SER A 698 68.27 -13.81 9.22
C SER A 698 68.61 -15.08 10.02
N GLY A 699 67.63 -15.97 10.25
CA GLY A 699 67.78 -17.21 11.00
C GLY A 699 67.48 -17.09 12.49
N GLY A 700 66.98 -15.95 12.98
CA GLY A 700 66.74 -15.72 14.40
C GLY A 700 65.44 -16.33 14.95
N THR A 701 65.56 -17.04 16.07
CA THR A 701 64.44 -17.73 16.75
C THR A 701 63.58 -16.76 17.56
N VAL A 702 62.57 -16.14 16.93
CA VAL A 702 61.60 -15.27 17.64
C VAL A 702 60.63 -16.13 18.48
N ILE A 703 60.96 -16.33 19.76
CA ILE A 703 60.19 -17.18 20.70
C ILE A 703 58.85 -16.56 21.12
N GLY A 704 58.76 -15.22 21.09
CA GLY A 704 57.54 -14.51 21.45
C GLY A 704 57.73 -13.00 21.53
N ALA A 705 56.69 -12.31 21.99
CA ALA A 705 56.67 -10.85 22.13
C ALA A 705 56.01 -10.35 23.42
N ILE A 706 56.49 -9.21 23.91
CA ILE A 706 55.99 -8.52 25.12
C ILE A 706 55.29 -7.23 24.71
N LEU A 707 54.08 -7.01 25.22
CA LEU A 707 53.33 -5.78 25.01
C LEU A 707 53.66 -4.75 26.10
N THR A 708 54.39 -3.69 25.77
CA THR A 708 54.79 -2.65 26.74
C THR A 708 53.85 -1.45 26.73
N LYS A 709 53.85 -0.72 27.86
CA LYS A 709 53.09 0.52 28.05
C LYS A 709 51.58 0.33 27.86
N LEU A 710 51.05 -0.82 28.32
CA LEU A 710 49.62 -1.07 28.29
C LEU A 710 48.90 -0.13 29.27
N SER A 711 47.89 0.61 28.79
CA SER A 711 47.16 1.56 29.64
C SER A 711 46.33 0.83 30.70
N ALA A 712 46.36 1.30 31.94
CA ALA A 712 45.56 0.75 33.04
C ALA A 712 44.04 0.74 32.73
N LYS A 713 43.55 1.71 31.94
CA LYS A 713 42.15 1.76 31.46
C LYS A 713 41.80 0.64 30.49
N THR A 714 42.80 0.08 29.80
CA THR A 714 42.65 -1.11 28.94
C THR A 714 42.81 -2.39 29.74
N ALA A 715 43.79 -2.44 30.66
CA ALA A 715 44.04 -3.60 31.50
C ALA A 715 42.85 -3.94 32.43
N GLY A 716 42.18 -2.93 33.00
CA GLY A 716 41.01 -3.14 33.86
C GLY A 716 39.72 -3.56 33.15
N TYR A 717 39.63 -3.44 31.81
CA TYR A 717 38.41 -3.70 31.04
C TYR A 717 38.45 -5.04 30.28
N GLY A 718 38.54 -6.12 31.06
CA GLY A 718 38.13 -7.46 30.64
C GLY A 718 39.21 -8.32 29.99
N TYR A 719 40.11 -8.86 30.80
CA TYR A 719 40.90 -10.06 30.47
C TYR A 719 40.56 -11.19 31.44
N GLY A 720 40.05 -12.29 30.90
CA GLY A 720 39.51 -13.41 31.66
C GLY A 720 40.48 -14.58 31.79
N TYR A 721 41.46 -14.45 32.68
CA TYR A 721 42.17 -15.58 33.29
C TYR A 721 42.23 -15.34 34.80
N GLY A 722 41.87 -16.35 35.61
CA GLY A 722 42.07 -16.31 37.06
C GLY A 722 43.55 -16.41 37.43
N TYR A 723 43.98 -16.06 38.64
CA TYR A 723 43.21 -15.92 39.88
C TYR A 723 43.15 -14.46 40.38
N GLY A 724 42.20 -14.17 41.27
CA GLY A 724 42.05 -12.85 41.87
C GLY A 724 42.20 -12.85 43.39
N TYR A 725 42.78 -11.77 43.92
CA TYR A 725 42.38 -11.18 45.19
C TYR A 725 42.21 -9.68 44.98
N GLY A 726 41.06 -9.13 45.38
CA GLY A 726 40.71 -7.74 45.12
C GLY A 726 40.76 -6.90 46.39
N TYR A 727 41.51 -5.80 46.34
CA TYR A 727 41.26 -4.64 47.19
C TYR A 727 41.04 -3.41 46.29
N GLY A 728 39.87 -2.79 46.43
CA GLY A 728 39.51 -1.61 45.66
C GLY A 728 40.09 -0.34 46.28
N TYR A 729 40.59 0.57 45.43
CA TYR A 729 40.79 1.96 45.79
C TYR A 729 40.07 2.86 44.79
N SER A 730 39.22 3.75 45.29
CA SER A 730 38.42 4.67 44.49
C SER A 730 39.27 5.85 44.03
N GLN A 731 39.31 6.09 42.71
CA GLN A 731 40.12 7.14 42.12
C GLN A 731 39.33 8.44 41.92
N TYR A 732 39.55 9.42 42.79
CA TYR A 732 39.34 10.82 42.46
C TYR A 732 40.62 11.38 41.82
N ALA A 733 40.54 11.86 40.58
CA ALA A 733 41.63 12.57 39.92
C ALA A 733 41.03 13.61 38.95
N TYR A 734 41.27 14.90 39.24
CA TYR A 734 40.80 16.01 38.42
C TYR A 734 41.68 16.19 37.17
N GLY A 735 41.20 16.93 36.18
CA GLY A 735 41.96 17.23 34.95
C GLY A 735 43.16 18.14 35.20
N GLY A 736 44.26 17.90 34.49
CA GLY A 736 45.47 18.71 34.50
C GLY A 736 46.36 18.37 33.30
N ASP A 737 46.80 19.39 32.57
CA ASP A 737 47.30 19.27 31.19
C ASP A 737 48.71 18.66 31.08
N ALA A 738 49.21 18.51 29.84
CA ALA A 738 50.44 17.81 29.51
C ALA A 738 51.62 18.76 29.23
N GLY A 739 52.63 18.74 30.11
CA GLY A 739 53.99 19.16 29.79
C GLY A 739 54.84 17.94 29.42
N THR A 740 55.49 17.95 28.25
CA THR A 740 56.51 16.95 27.88
C THR A 740 57.89 17.49 28.18
N ASP A 741 58.58 16.89 29.15
CA ASP A 741 60.01 17.12 29.38
C ASP A 741 60.81 15.85 29.03
N SER A 742 62.01 16.03 28.50
CA SER A 742 62.84 15.01 27.85
C SER A 742 64.22 14.90 28.49
N SER A 743 64.26 14.74 29.81
CA SER A 743 65.50 14.51 30.55
C SER A 743 66.10 13.12 30.24
N GLY A 744 67.41 13.10 29.95
CA GLY A 744 68.14 11.89 29.62
C GLY A 744 68.27 10.97 30.83
N ARG A 745 67.79 9.73 30.71
CA ARG A 745 67.83 8.73 31.80
C ARG A 745 69.26 8.36 32.13
N ARG A 746 69.67 8.58 33.38
CA ARG A 746 70.93 8.08 33.94
C ARG A 746 70.68 6.76 34.66
N ILE A 747 71.60 5.82 34.49
CA ILE A 747 71.77 4.70 35.42
C ILE A 747 73.04 5.04 36.19
N GLU A 748 72.94 5.24 37.50
CA GLU A 748 74.10 5.36 38.36
C GLU A 748 74.48 3.97 38.86
N LEU A 749 75.62 3.50 38.35
CA LEU A 749 76.40 2.41 38.93
C LEU A 749 77.36 3.02 39.96
N VAL A 750 77.65 2.25 41.01
CA VAL A 750 78.53 2.69 42.11
C VAL A 750 79.99 2.53 41.68
N ASN A 751 80.86 3.39 42.20
CA ASN A 751 82.33 3.33 42.06
C ASN A 751 82.92 2.03 42.65
#